data_AF-A0A935AD13-F1
#
_entry.id   AF-A0A935AD13-F1
#
_cell.length_a   1.000
_cell.length_b   1.000
_cell.length_c   1.000
_cell.angle_alpha   90.00
_cell.angle_beta   90.00
_cell.angle_gamma   90.00
#
_symmetry.space_group_name_H-M   'P 1'
#
loop_
_entity.id
_entity.type
_entity.pdbx_description
1 polymer ?
#
loop_
_entity_poly.entity_id
_entity_poly.type
_entity_poly.pdbx_seq_one_letter_code
_entity_poly.pdbx_strand_id
1 'polypeptide(L)'
;METTPVWSLIPIAAAAAASLALLMWARRQRWSDPQPEPDPNPQAESAAPPPAIGDFKSALALFINTYRRELALAGVLLVVLIFALLSAPVEIKGDFTKSPGEIGSPFYFVHWMRNHLVFYFHETATASNLLTGLLALGFTLFALVKRSPQKIRTSILWSFMALAGSAQWMVSGQIQSPLGVPLYLLAAAGFLVWSLLNNDDLAAGIEGPRALPKHWEAALVILIVGLAVFGRMYQLQSHPYGIEGDEAKWTAEVVWLGLRGELDLSGLYHRDSLPVSFYMQTIFHRLLGPSLFAARFEVAFFSVIATFIFYLLVRRIAAMPIALLASWLLAASIFDISASRLSNVESHVKIWPILALLLLAWALHKKHWTHFAIAGIALALGILTYDTVWPIGPAMLVIVIIESVRQREGFGSAMRNIMALLTPTLFIMPFIIPYMTGRLSYYEFGSREWGGDTAVFWVHIMRVISSWYDRMYEDFLYNRNGPLLNAFLLPWMTFGFVAAIATLRKRLSLWTTLWLLLFIFPIPIAAHSPFGRVYYPALPAVYILAAAGMFIFSRESLRGLGRDFRPLLTAVSITVLAWLPIFNLFIYFNEVIDFSDRQMRREVAELAGDAAGMDNFIALAVVPLANEALNNEHQMIELFMLGSLSIDQVDHSYAKVALDEVLPTLKEMSDRPARSILLDTHSENEVEKRDELTAGIRKCYPGAVWLEGDYFTRVDLSPEILENPACVSAELTLEQQKPDTFHWALSQGTANRVAMACETQEVRHTRIDVETLSPGPGWQATTAFATGWTGEGFLMDNFDSRPTQFSFQADETQPLYIWVRYYKRVADTSPGFISLNGAAYPFSDIEQEDVNQWLWERIGPFDVPTGVNTGEISRPYNDDPLGFMALFIDAIVMAAEPDFTPTDDNFIPLPAQTFTFPNEISQGNVVLHLEPGVYRCSLQAFSQKLPLVDPLGNATVQSNPVEFHIEP
;
A
#
# COMPACT_ATOMS: atom_id res chain seq x y z
N MET A 1 -30.39 -6.96 -6.99
CA MET A 1 -29.41 -5.94 -6.58
C MET A 1 -30.09 -4.60 -6.80
N GLU A 2 -30.55 -3.96 -5.73
CA GLU A 2 -31.45 -2.81 -5.80
C GLU A 2 -30.64 -1.52 -5.98
N THR A 3 -31.19 -0.53 -6.69
CA THR A 3 -30.61 0.81 -6.78
C THR A 3 -31.48 1.76 -5.97
N THR A 4 -30.88 2.84 -5.45
CA THR A 4 -31.65 3.85 -4.72
C THR A 4 -32.80 4.36 -5.60
N PRO A 5 -34.06 4.20 -5.17
CA PRO A 5 -35.20 4.45 -6.04
C PRO A 5 -35.23 5.89 -6.53
N VAL A 6 -35.34 6.09 -7.84
CA VAL A 6 -35.42 7.41 -8.48
C VAL A 6 -36.58 8.24 -7.94
N TRP A 7 -37.68 7.61 -7.51
CA TRP A 7 -38.83 8.32 -6.91
C TRP A 7 -38.47 9.05 -5.61
N SER A 8 -37.43 8.62 -4.88
CA SER A 8 -36.96 9.31 -3.67
C SER A 8 -36.40 10.71 -3.96
N LEU A 9 -36.07 11.00 -5.22
CA LEU A 9 -35.58 12.32 -5.67
C LEU A 9 -36.71 13.32 -5.96
N ILE A 10 -37.97 12.88 -6.05
CA ILE A 10 -39.11 13.74 -6.41
C ILE A 10 -39.21 14.98 -5.50
N PRO A 11 -39.13 14.87 -4.15
CA PRO A 11 -39.21 16.04 -3.29
C PRO A 11 -38.06 17.03 -3.52
N ILE A 12 -36.85 16.54 -3.79
CA ILE A 12 -35.65 17.35 -4.04
C ILE A 12 -35.79 18.09 -5.37
N ALA A 13 -36.16 17.37 -6.43
CA ALA A 13 -36.37 17.94 -7.76
C ALA A 13 -37.49 19.00 -7.72
N ALA A 14 -38.58 18.73 -7.02
CA ALA A 14 -39.67 19.68 -6.80
C ALA A 14 -39.19 20.93 -6.03
N ALA A 15 -38.41 20.77 -4.97
CA ALA A 15 -37.84 21.89 -4.21
C ALA A 15 -36.93 22.77 -5.07
N ALA A 16 -36.03 22.15 -5.84
CA ALA A 16 -35.10 22.87 -6.71
C ALA A 16 -35.84 23.64 -7.81
N ALA A 17 -36.77 22.99 -8.52
CA ALA A 17 -37.56 23.62 -9.56
C ALA A 17 -38.45 24.75 -9.01
N ALA A 18 -39.14 24.52 -7.89
CA ALA A 18 -39.99 25.52 -7.25
C ALA A 18 -39.18 26.70 -6.71
N SER A 19 -38.01 26.47 -6.12
CA SER A 19 -37.11 27.53 -5.63
C SER A 19 -36.59 28.42 -6.77
N LEU A 20 -36.22 27.84 -7.91
CA LEU A 20 -35.80 28.58 -9.10
C LEU A 20 -36.96 29.37 -9.73
N ALA A 21 -38.14 28.76 -9.85
CA ALA A 21 -39.33 29.43 -10.34
C ALA A 21 -39.72 30.60 -9.43
N LEU A 22 -39.66 30.39 -8.11
CA LEU A 22 -39.92 31.39 -7.09
C LEU A 22 -38.92 32.55 -7.16
N LEU A 23 -37.64 32.28 -7.44
CA LEU A 23 -36.64 33.33 -7.68
C LEU A 23 -36.97 34.18 -8.91
N MET A 24 -37.33 33.55 -10.04
CA MET A 24 -37.73 34.27 -11.25
C MET A 24 -38.98 35.14 -11.00
N TRP A 25 -39.95 34.59 -10.27
CA TRP A 25 -41.17 35.30 -9.92
C TRP A 25 -40.92 36.47 -8.95
N ALA A 26 -40.12 36.25 -7.89
CA ALA A 26 -39.76 37.29 -6.92
C ALA A 26 -38.99 38.45 -7.58
N ARG A 27 -38.11 38.16 -8.54
CA ARG A 27 -37.44 39.18 -9.36
C ARG A 27 -38.44 39.99 -10.19
N ARG A 28 -39.39 39.32 -10.84
CA ARG A 28 -40.45 39.97 -11.62
C ARG A 28 -41.35 40.85 -10.75
N GLN A 29 -41.64 40.40 -9.52
CA GLN A 29 -42.47 41.11 -8.55
C GLN A 29 -41.70 42.10 -7.67
N ARG A 30 -40.39 42.25 -7.89
CA ARG A 30 -39.50 43.15 -7.12
C ARG A 30 -39.64 42.98 -5.61
N TRP A 31 -39.65 41.74 -5.12
CA TRP A 31 -39.62 41.51 -3.67
C TRP A 31 -38.39 42.17 -3.06
N SER A 32 -38.58 43.05 -2.08
CA SER A 32 -37.51 43.64 -1.30
C SER A 32 -37.30 42.84 -0.03
N ASP A 33 -36.04 42.66 0.38
CA ASP A 33 -35.79 42.12 1.70
C ASP A 33 -36.36 43.09 2.75
N PRO A 34 -37.03 42.57 3.81
CA PRO A 34 -37.35 43.40 4.95
C PRO A 34 -36.06 44.05 5.45
N GLN A 35 -36.13 45.35 5.74
CA GLN A 35 -35.02 46.07 6.38
C GLN A 35 -34.53 45.19 7.55
N PRO A 36 -33.22 44.85 7.60
CA PRO A 36 -32.72 44.05 8.71
C PRO A 36 -33.11 44.77 9.98
N GLU A 37 -33.85 44.11 10.87
CA GLU A 37 -34.17 44.68 12.17
C GLU A 37 -32.86 45.19 12.76
N PRO A 38 -32.78 46.49 13.10
CA PRO A 38 -31.56 47.05 13.65
C PRO A 38 -31.16 46.16 14.81
N ASP A 39 -29.94 45.63 14.76
CA ASP A 39 -29.44 44.72 15.79
C ASP A 39 -29.74 45.40 17.12
N PRO A 40 -30.61 44.82 17.98
CA PRO A 40 -31.09 45.52 19.17
C PRO A 40 -29.84 45.97 19.88
N ASN A 41 -29.62 47.28 19.83
CA ASN A 41 -28.42 47.90 20.34
C ASN A 41 -28.33 47.36 21.76
N PRO A 42 -27.21 46.76 22.20
CA PRO A 42 -27.06 46.32 23.58
C PRO A 42 -26.99 47.58 24.46
N GLN A 43 -28.09 48.34 24.51
CA GLN A 43 -28.42 49.21 25.60
C GLN A 43 -28.44 48.28 26.79
N ALA A 44 -27.50 48.52 27.70
CA ALA A 44 -27.36 47.82 28.95
C ALA A 44 -28.75 47.53 29.49
N GLU A 45 -29.15 46.25 29.51
CA GLU A 45 -30.33 45.82 30.24
C GLU A 45 -30.12 46.34 31.66
N SER A 46 -30.81 47.43 32.00
CA SER A 46 -30.84 47.94 33.36
C SER A 46 -31.40 46.79 34.17
N ALA A 47 -30.57 46.16 35.00
CA ALA A 47 -30.90 44.96 35.75
C ALA A 47 -32.28 45.14 36.41
N ALA A 48 -33.30 44.50 35.83
CA ALA A 48 -34.62 44.50 36.42
C ALA A 48 -34.48 43.83 37.80
N PRO A 49 -35.07 44.41 38.86
CA PRO A 49 -34.96 43.84 40.19
C PRO A 49 -35.42 42.37 40.17
N PRO A 50 -34.73 41.48 40.89
CA PRO A 50 -35.04 40.05 40.87
C PRO A 50 -36.53 39.86 41.23
N PRO A 51 -37.30 39.10 40.42
CA PRO A 51 -38.71 38.88 40.69
C PRO A 51 -38.87 38.23 42.07
N ALA A 52 -39.87 38.69 42.83
CA ALA A 52 -40.18 38.13 44.14
C ALA A 52 -40.43 36.61 44.02
N ILE A 53 -39.84 35.84 44.93
CA ILE A 53 -39.84 34.37 44.96
C ILE A 53 -41.29 33.88 45.12
N GLY A 54 -41.96 33.60 43.99
CA GLY A 54 -43.30 33.03 43.92
C GLY A 54 -43.28 31.80 43.02
N ASP A 55 -43.78 30.68 43.56
CA ASP A 55 -44.00 29.36 42.94
C ASP A 55 -42.80 28.76 42.16
N PHE A 56 -42.37 27.55 42.56
CA PHE A 56 -41.29 26.80 41.90
C PHE A 56 -41.54 26.62 40.39
N LYS A 57 -42.80 26.52 39.95
CA LYS A 57 -43.12 26.43 38.51
C LYS A 57 -42.76 27.69 37.75
N SER A 58 -43.05 28.87 38.29
CA SER A 58 -42.66 30.14 37.68
C SER A 58 -41.15 30.34 37.72
N ALA A 59 -40.48 29.95 38.81
CA ALA A 59 -39.03 29.98 38.91
C ALA A 59 -38.35 29.05 37.89
N LEU A 60 -38.88 27.83 37.71
CA LEU A 60 -38.37 26.87 36.73
C LEU A 60 -38.66 27.33 35.28
N ALA A 61 -39.85 27.86 35.01
CA ALA A 61 -40.19 28.40 33.69
C ALA A 61 -39.33 29.63 33.35
N LEU A 62 -39.09 30.52 34.32
CA LEU A 62 -38.18 31.64 34.19
C LEU A 62 -36.76 31.14 33.94
N PHE A 63 -36.25 30.20 34.74
CA PHE A 63 -34.92 29.60 34.56
C PHE A 63 -34.77 28.96 33.19
N ILE A 64 -35.74 28.14 32.75
CA ILE A 64 -35.70 27.52 31.43
C ILE A 64 -35.72 28.58 30.33
N ASN A 65 -36.54 29.63 30.43
CA ASN A 65 -36.57 30.68 29.40
C ASN A 65 -35.29 31.53 29.40
N THR A 66 -34.80 31.92 30.57
CA THR A 66 -33.58 32.71 30.75
C THR A 66 -32.35 31.94 30.27
N TYR A 67 -32.25 30.66 30.63
CA TYR A 67 -31.11 29.79 30.32
C TYR A 67 -31.38 28.80 29.19
N ARG A 68 -32.38 29.05 28.33
CA ARG A 68 -32.77 28.09 27.26
C ARG A 68 -31.62 27.72 26.35
N ARG A 69 -30.68 28.65 26.13
CA ARG A 69 -29.54 28.47 25.24
C ARG A 69 -28.47 27.61 25.91
N GLU A 70 -28.21 27.87 27.17
CA GLU A 70 -27.27 27.17 28.04
C GLU A 70 -27.75 25.74 28.28
N LEU A 71 -29.05 25.54 28.55
CA LEU A 71 -29.65 24.21 28.70
C LEU A 71 -29.62 23.41 27.40
N ALA A 72 -29.92 24.03 26.26
CA ALA A 72 -29.80 23.36 24.96
C ALA A 72 -28.34 22.96 24.65
N LEU A 73 -27.39 23.86 24.89
CA LEU A 73 -25.96 23.58 24.74
C LEU A 73 -25.48 22.50 25.72
N ALA A 74 -25.93 22.53 26.97
CA ALA A 74 -25.63 21.52 27.98
C ALA A 74 -26.21 20.16 27.60
N GLY A 75 -27.44 20.12 27.06
CA GLY A 75 -28.05 18.90 26.56
C GLY A 75 -27.27 18.30 25.38
N VAL A 76 -26.83 19.14 24.44
CA VAL A 76 -25.99 18.70 23.31
C VAL A 76 -24.64 18.23 23.79
N LEU A 77 -23.99 18.99 24.68
CA LEU A 77 -22.73 18.60 25.28
C LEU A 77 -22.88 17.27 26.04
N LEU A 78 -23.97 17.07 26.77
CA LEU A 78 -24.28 15.82 27.47
C LEU A 78 -24.45 14.67 26.47
N VAL A 79 -25.18 14.87 25.37
CA VAL A 79 -25.31 13.85 24.31
C VAL A 79 -23.95 13.54 23.67
N VAL A 80 -23.14 14.55 23.38
CA VAL A 80 -21.77 14.37 22.84
C VAL A 80 -20.86 13.69 23.85
N LEU A 81 -20.95 14.02 25.14
CA LEU A 81 -20.17 13.40 26.21
C LEU A 81 -20.63 11.96 26.45
N ILE A 82 -21.93 11.67 26.44
CA ILE A 82 -22.47 10.31 26.52
C ILE A 82 -22.00 9.52 25.30
N PHE A 83 -22.11 10.09 24.10
CA PHE A 83 -21.63 9.49 22.86
C PHE A 83 -20.13 9.20 22.93
N ALA A 84 -19.33 10.17 23.36
CA ALA A 84 -17.88 10.03 23.51
C ALA A 84 -17.52 9.02 24.60
N LEU A 85 -18.24 8.98 25.73
CA LEU A 85 -18.04 8.02 26.82
C LEU A 85 -18.38 6.59 26.38
N LEU A 86 -19.50 6.42 25.67
CA LEU A 86 -19.90 5.13 25.09
C LEU A 86 -19.00 4.71 23.92
N SER A 87 -18.26 5.65 23.33
CA SER A 87 -17.30 5.39 22.24
C SER A 87 -15.84 5.41 22.73
N ALA A 88 -15.59 5.72 24.00
CA ALA A 88 -14.25 5.90 24.54
C ALA A 88 -13.55 4.55 24.69
N PRO A 89 -12.23 4.47 24.46
CA PRO A 89 -11.49 3.24 24.68
C PRO A 89 -11.49 2.84 26.16
N VAL A 90 -11.86 1.59 26.43
CA VAL A 90 -11.58 0.95 27.72
C VAL A 90 -10.07 0.71 27.83
N GLU A 91 -9.53 0.91 29.02
CA GLU A 91 -8.10 0.77 29.33
C GLU A 91 -7.58 -0.60 28.87
N ILE A 92 -6.64 -0.57 27.91
CA ILE A 92 -6.11 -1.73 27.20
C ILE A 92 -5.14 -2.47 28.13
N LYS A 93 -5.59 -3.58 28.72
CA LYS A 93 -4.72 -4.53 29.44
C LYS A 93 -4.61 -5.83 28.66
N GLY A 94 -3.65 -5.86 27.74
CA GLY A 94 -2.85 -7.05 27.42
C GLY A 94 -3.47 -8.25 26.70
N ASP A 95 -4.79 -8.42 26.63
CA ASP A 95 -5.40 -9.51 25.86
C ASP A 95 -6.38 -8.94 24.83
N PHE A 96 -6.04 -9.06 23.55
CA PHE A 96 -6.99 -8.80 22.47
C PHE A 96 -8.14 -9.81 22.54
N THR A 97 -9.31 -9.40 23.06
CA THR A 97 -10.56 -10.09 22.72
C THR A 97 -10.97 -9.72 21.28
N LYS A 98 -11.19 -10.77 20.49
CA LYS A 98 -11.35 -10.77 19.04
C LYS A 98 -12.77 -10.34 18.63
N SER A 99 -13.07 -9.05 18.57
CA SER A 99 -13.81 -8.42 17.44
C SER A 99 -14.31 -7.01 17.79
N PRO A 100 -14.35 -6.07 16.83
CA PRO A 100 -14.97 -4.75 16.99
C PRO A 100 -16.46 -4.78 17.40
N GLY A 101 -17.11 -5.94 17.35
CA GLY A 101 -18.54 -6.12 17.57
C GLY A 101 -18.97 -6.35 19.03
N GLU A 102 -18.05 -6.43 19.98
CA GLU A 102 -18.39 -6.68 21.39
C GLU A 102 -18.88 -5.41 22.11
N ILE A 103 -19.99 -5.54 22.86
CA ILE A 103 -20.56 -4.43 23.64
C ILE A 103 -19.56 -4.02 24.73
N GLY A 104 -19.10 -2.76 24.68
CA GLY A 104 -18.09 -2.22 25.58
C GLY A 104 -16.74 -1.91 24.91
N SER A 105 -16.57 -2.25 23.63
CA SER A 105 -15.38 -1.85 22.86
C SER A 105 -15.40 -0.36 22.51
N PRO A 106 -14.23 0.33 22.45
CA PRO A 106 -14.13 1.63 21.82
C PRO A 106 -14.80 1.61 20.46
N PHE A 107 -15.60 2.63 20.17
CA PHE A 107 -16.30 2.79 18.90
C PHE A 107 -17.42 1.78 18.56
N TYR A 108 -17.89 0.94 19.49
CA TYR A 108 -19.02 0.01 19.24
C TYR A 108 -20.21 0.68 18.53
N PHE A 109 -20.65 1.86 19.00
CA PHE A 109 -21.76 2.59 18.37
C PHE A 109 -21.41 3.05 16.95
N VAL A 110 -20.17 3.47 16.72
CA VAL A 110 -19.70 3.92 15.40
C VAL A 110 -19.65 2.75 14.44
N HIS A 111 -19.17 1.59 14.91
CA HIS A 111 -19.22 0.32 14.19
C HIS A 111 -20.66 -0.09 13.86
N TRP A 112 -21.57 -0.03 14.84
CA TRP A 112 -23.00 -0.30 14.61
C TRP A 112 -23.59 0.64 13.56
N MET A 113 -23.34 1.95 13.68
CA MET A 113 -23.85 2.95 12.74
C MET A 113 -23.28 2.71 11.34
N ARG A 114 -21.99 2.41 11.24
CA ARG A 114 -21.33 2.05 9.98
C ARG A 114 -21.94 0.80 9.36
N ASN A 115 -22.10 -0.27 10.14
CA ASN A 115 -22.71 -1.50 9.66
C ASN A 115 -24.17 -1.26 9.27
N HIS A 116 -24.90 -0.44 10.01
CA HIS A 116 -26.26 -0.03 9.66
C HIS A 116 -26.28 0.71 8.32
N LEU A 117 -25.36 1.66 8.08
CA LEU A 117 -25.22 2.34 6.79
C LEU A 117 -24.87 1.40 5.64
N VAL A 118 -24.09 0.36 5.88
CA VAL A 118 -23.72 -0.64 4.87
C VAL A 118 -24.90 -1.58 4.57
N PHE A 119 -25.53 -2.15 5.61
CA PHE A 119 -26.62 -3.11 5.47
C PHE A 119 -27.93 -2.47 4.98
N TYR A 120 -28.20 -1.24 5.41
CA TYR A 120 -29.40 -0.48 5.06
C TYR A 120 -29.06 0.73 4.18
N PHE A 121 -28.09 0.57 3.28
CA PHE A 121 -27.58 1.66 2.44
C PHE A 121 -28.72 2.31 1.63
N HIS A 122 -29.55 1.53 0.97
CA HIS A 122 -30.61 2.03 0.08
C HIS A 122 -31.76 2.67 0.87
N GLU A 123 -32.14 2.09 2.00
CA GLU A 123 -33.17 2.61 2.91
C GLU A 123 -32.69 3.92 3.53
N THR A 124 -31.44 3.97 3.97
CA THR A 124 -30.85 5.18 4.54
C THR A 124 -30.71 6.28 3.48
N ALA A 125 -30.24 5.95 2.28
CA ALA A 125 -30.18 6.89 1.17
C ALA A 125 -31.58 7.41 0.80
N THR A 126 -32.58 6.53 0.73
CA THR A 126 -33.98 6.88 0.45
C THR A 126 -34.54 7.80 1.54
N ALA A 127 -34.38 7.44 2.82
CA ALA A 127 -34.84 8.24 3.95
C ALA A 127 -34.13 9.60 4.00
N SER A 128 -32.83 9.64 3.75
CA SER A 128 -32.03 10.86 3.63
C SER A 128 -32.56 11.76 2.50
N ASN A 129 -32.81 11.19 1.30
CA ASN A 129 -33.32 11.93 0.15
C ASN A 129 -34.71 12.52 0.43
N LEU A 130 -35.61 11.73 1.01
CA LEU A 130 -36.96 12.19 1.38
C LEU A 130 -36.90 13.27 2.45
N LEU A 131 -36.13 13.06 3.53
CA LEU A 131 -36.02 14.02 4.63
C LEU A 131 -35.41 15.35 4.17
N THR A 132 -34.28 15.31 3.47
CA THR A 132 -33.61 16.53 2.99
C THR A 132 -34.41 17.23 1.90
N GLY A 133 -35.10 16.49 1.03
CA GLY A 133 -36.02 17.04 0.04
C GLY A 133 -37.26 17.70 0.65
N LEU A 134 -37.87 17.08 1.67
CA LEU A 134 -38.99 17.67 2.41
C LEU A 134 -38.57 18.93 3.18
N LEU A 135 -37.37 18.94 3.78
CA LEU A 135 -36.80 20.13 4.41
C LEU A 135 -36.60 21.25 3.37
N ALA A 136 -36.02 20.95 2.21
CA ALA A 136 -35.85 21.92 1.13
C ALA A 136 -37.19 22.47 0.59
N LEU A 137 -38.21 21.62 0.46
CA LEU A 137 -39.58 22.04 0.13
C LEU A 137 -40.17 22.95 1.22
N GLY A 138 -39.96 22.61 2.49
CA GLY A 138 -40.37 23.44 3.63
C GLY A 138 -39.75 24.83 3.57
N PHE A 139 -38.46 24.92 3.24
CA PHE A 139 -37.78 26.20 3.00
C PHE A 139 -38.38 26.98 1.82
N THR A 140 -38.75 26.28 0.75
CA THR A 140 -39.35 26.89 -0.45
C THR A 140 -40.71 27.48 -0.11
N LEU A 141 -41.55 26.73 0.60
CA LEU A 141 -42.87 27.18 1.07
C LEU A 141 -42.73 28.34 2.06
N PHE A 142 -41.76 28.26 2.98
CA PHE A 142 -41.51 29.34 3.92
C PHE A 142 -41.05 30.62 3.22
N ALA A 143 -40.19 30.51 2.20
CA ALA A 143 -39.76 31.63 1.38
C ALA A 143 -40.93 32.25 0.60
N LEU A 144 -41.82 31.42 0.05
CA LEU A 144 -43.03 31.83 -0.65
C LEU A 144 -43.98 32.60 0.27
N VAL A 145 -44.28 32.06 1.45
CA VAL A 145 -45.20 32.66 2.44
C VAL A 145 -44.66 33.98 2.96
N LYS A 146 -43.35 34.05 3.26
CA LYS A 146 -42.72 35.24 3.84
C LYS A 146 -42.29 36.27 2.80
N ARG A 147 -42.41 35.95 1.51
CA ARG A 147 -42.03 36.80 0.37
C ARG A 147 -40.64 37.43 0.48
N SER A 148 -39.65 36.69 0.96
CA SER A 148 -38.30 37.20 1.24
C SER A 148 -37.26 36.65 0.25
N PRO A 149 -36.55 37.52 -0.49
CA PRO A 149 -35.43 37.14 -1.35
C PRO A 149 -34.35 36.33 -0.62
N GLN A 150 -33.97 36.72 0.61
CA GLN A 150 -33.01 35.97 1.41
C GLN A 150 -33.46 34.52 1.65
N LYS A 151 -34.74 34.30 1.96
CA LYS A 151 -35.28 32.95 2.18
C LYS A 151 -35.33 32.11 0.91
N ILE A 152 -35.58 32.74 -0.25
CA ILE A 152 -35.49 32.06 -1.55
C ILE A 152 -34.05 31.59 -1.79
N ARG A 153 -33.06 32.46 -1.54
CA ARG A 153 -31.64 32.11 -1.67
C ARG A 153 -31.28 30.93 -0.77
N THR A 154 -31.71 30.94 0.49
CA THR A 154 -31.51 29.79 1.40
C THR A 154 -32.19 28.53 0.85
N SER A 155 -33.42 28.64 0.32
CA SER A 155 -34.15 27.51 -0.26
C SER A 155 -33.44 26.88 -1.46
N ILE A 156 -32.92 27.70 -2.39
CA ILE A 156 -32.11 27.24 -3.53
C ILE A 156 -30.91 26.44 -3.01
N LEU A 157 -30.19 26.99 -2.03
CA LEU A 157 -29.00 26.35 -1.48
C LEU A 157 -29.31 25.00 -0.82
N TRP A 158 -30.37 24.91 -0.01
CA TRP A 158 -30.82 23.66 0.59
C TRP A 158 -31.24 22.62 -0.46
N SER A 159 -31.94 23.06 -1.51
CA SER A 159 -32.38 22.16 -2.60
C SER A 159 -31.19 21.53 -3.34
N PHE A 160 -30.19 22.34 -3.70
CA PHE A 160 -29.01 21.83 -4.41
C PHE A 160 -28.04 21.09 -3.50
N MET A 161 -28.01 21.40 -2.20
CA MET A 161 -27.26 20.60 -1.23
C MET A 161 -27.88 19.22 -1.03
N ALA A 162 -29.21 19.15 -0.89
CA ALA A 162 -29.93 17.88 -0.85
C ALA A 162 -29.64 17.06 -2.13
N LEU A 163 -29.68 17.72 -3.30
CA LEU A 163 -29.35 17.10 -4.59
C LEU A 163 -27.92 16.55 -4.64
N ALA A 164 -26.92 17.31 -4.17
CA ALA A 164 -25.53 16.86 -4.10
C ALA A 164 -25.36 15.69 -3.12
N GLY A 165 -26.07 15.70 -1.98
CA GLY A 165 -26.08 14.57 -1.05
C GLY A 165 -26.69 13.31 -1.66
N SER A 166 -27.81 13.43 -2.38
CA SER A 166 -28.40 12.32 -3.13
C SER A 166 -27.50 11.81 -4.25
N ALA A 167 -26.82 12.72 -4.95
CA ALA A 167 -25.83 12.37 -5.96
C ALA A 167 -24.70 11.54 -5.34
N GLN A 168 -24.19 11.93 -4.16
CA GLN A 168 -23.16 11.16 -3.47
C GLN A 168 -23.62 9.76 -3.08
N TRP A 169 -24.84 9.60 -2.56
CA TRP A 169 -25.41 8.27 -2.29
C TRP A 169 -25.46 7.39 -3.55
N MET A 170 -25.75 7.98 -4.71
CA MET A 170 -25.82 7.27 -5.98
C MET A 170 -24.44 6.93 -6.57
N VAL A 171 -23.40 7.70 -6.23
CA VAL A 171 -22.01 7.47 -6.66
C VAL A 171 -21.32 6.45 -5.75
N SER A 172 -21.50 6.52 -4.43
CA SER A 172 -20.79 5.65 -3.46
C SER A 172 -21.37 4.24 -3.30
N GLY A 173 -22.46 3.90 -3.98
CA GLY A 173 -23.03 2.55 -3.90
C GLY A 173 -22.17 1.52 -4.64
N GLN A 174 -22.22 0.26 -4.20
CA GLN A 174 -21.56 -0.86 -4.91
C GLN A 174 -22.03 -0.95 -6.38
N ILE A 175 -23.30 -0.62 -6.62
CA ILE A 175 -23.86 -0.43 -7.96
C ILE A 175 -23.91 1.07 -8.21
N GLN A 176 -22.92 1.57 -8.92
CA GLN A 176 -22.88 2.97 -9.33
C GLN A 176 -24.08 3.27 -10.22
N SER A 177 -24.93 4.20 -9.79
CA SER A 177 -26.00 4.67 -10.65
C SER A 177 -25.43 5.65 -11.67
N PRO A 178 -25.69 5.48 -12.98
CA PRO A 178 -25.25 6.46 -13.99
C PRO A 178 -25.88 7.84 -13.79
N LEU A 179 -26.90 7.97 -12.92
CA LEU A 179 -27.52 9.24 -12.55
C LEU A 179 -26.70 10.05 -11.55
N GLY A 180 -25.80 9.43 -10.78
CA GLY A 180 -25.03 10.13 -9.74
C GLY A 180 -24.23 11.32 -10.28
N VAL A 181 -23.45 11.11 -11.34
CA VAL A 181 -22.63 12.18 -11.97
C VAL A 181 -23.48 13.31 -12.55
N PRO A 182 -24.51 13.07 -13.39
CA PRO A 182 -25.42 14.12 -13.85
C PRO A 182 -26.07 14.94 -12.72
N LEU A 183 -26.48 14.29 -11.62
CA LEU A 183 -27.05 15.00 -10.47
C LEU A 183 -26.03 15.90 -9.78
N TYR A 184 -24.77 15.46 -9.67
CA TYR A 184 -23.68 16.28 -9.16
C TYR A 184 -23.41 17.51 -10.02
N LEU A 185 -23.39 17.35 -11.35
CA LEU A 185 -23.23 18.45 -12.30
C LEU A 185 -24.39 19.44 -12.20
N LEU A 186 -25.62 18.94 -12.07
CA LEU A 186 -26.81 19.78 -11.86
C LEU A 186 -26.74 20.54 -10.53
N ALA A 187 -26.29 19.90 -9.45
CA ALA A 187 -26.08 20.55 -8.16
C ALA A 187 -24.99 21.63 -8.25
N ALA A 188 -23.86 21.35 -8.93
CA ALA A 188 -22.80 22.32 -9.16
C ALA A 188 -23.28 23.54 -9.97
N ALA A 189 -24.08 23.33 -11.01
CA ALA A 189 -24.71 24.42 -11.76
C ALA A 189 -25.66 25.25 -10.88
N GLY A 190 -26.44 24.60 -10.02
CA GLY A 190 -27.28 25.26 -9.03
C GLY A 190 -26.50 26.09 -8.02
N PHE A 191 -25.40 25.56 -7.48
CA PHE A 191 -24.47 26.29 -6.63
C PHE A 191 -23.83 27.47 -7.33
N LEU A 192 -23.53 27.36 -8.63
CA LEU A 192 -22.94 28.45 -9.41
C LEU A 192 -23.93 29.59 -9.56
N VAL A 193 -25.17 29.27 -9.96
CA VAL A 193 -26.27 30.24 -10.00
C VAL A 193 -26.41 30.91 -8.64
N TRP A 194 -26.52 30.13 -7.56
CA TRP A 194 -26.62 30.67 -6.21
C TRP A 194 -25.45 31.59 -5.84
N SER A 195 -24.21 31.19 -6.14
CA SER A 195 -23.00 31.93 -5.78
C SER A 195 -22.89 33.24 -6.55
N LEU A 196 -23.24 33.24 -7.84
CA LEU A 196 -23.28 34.46 -8.67
C LEU A 196 -24.32 35.46 -8.16
N LEU A 197 -25.46 34.98 -7.66
CA LEU A 197 -26.50 35.82 -7.07
C LEU A 197 -26.12 36.44 -5.73
N ASN A 198 -25.16 35.84 -5.02
CA ASN A 198 -24.75 36.22 -3.67
C ASN A 198 -23.27 36.62 -3.60
N ASN A 199 -22.66 36.96 -4.73
CA ASN A 199 -21.21 37.12 -4.84
C ASN A 199 -20.63 38.13 -3.84
N ASP A 200 -21.31 39.27 -3.65
CA ASP A 200 -20.85 40.32 -2.73
C ASP A 200 -20.92 39.87 -1.26
N ASP A 201 -22.04 39.25 -0.86
CA ASP A 201 -22.24 38.72 0.50
C ASP A 201 -21.32 37.53 0.81
N LEU A 202 -21.04 36.73 -0.22
CA LEU A 202 -20.12 35.61 -0.18
C LEU A 202 -18.69 36.10 0.02
N ALA A 203 -18.25 37.03 -0.81
CA ALA A 203 -16.95 37.69 -0.71
C ALA A 203 -16.72 38.32 0.66
N ALA A 204 -17.70 39.06 1.18
CA ALA A 204 -17.61 39.66 2.52
C ALA A 204 -17.53 38.61 3.63
N GLY A 205 -18.14 37.43 3.43
CA GLY A 205 -18.09 36.32 4.37
C GLY A 205 -16.75 35.62 4.45
N ILE A 206 -16.15 35.40 3.28
CA ILE A 206 -14.93 34.64 3.12
C ILE A 206 -13.71 35.42 3.63
N GLU A 207 -13.66 36.72 3.38
CA GLU A 207 -12.52 37.58 3.77
C GLU A 207 -12.78 38.39 5.06
N GLY A 208 -14.04 38.48 5.50
CA GLY A 208 -14.44 39.39 6.56
C GLY A 208 -13.77 39.10 7.92
N PRO A 209 -13.24 40.12 8.61
CA PRO A 209 -12.67 39.95 9.94
C PRO A 209 -13.78 39.67 10.95
N ARG A 210 -14.00 38.40 11.27
CA ARG A 210 -14.71 37.99 12.48
C ARG A 210 -13.66 37.53 13.47
N ALA A 211 -13.45 38.31 14.52
CA ALA A 211 -12.53 37.95 15.58
C ALA A 211 -13.32 37.29 16.72
N LEU A 212 -12.94 36.07 17.08
CA LEU A 212 -13.23 35.56 18.41
C LEU A 212 -12.28 36.26 19.39
N PRO A 213 -12.63 36.32 20.68
CA PRO A 213 -11.65 36.65 21.70
C PRO A 213 -10.43 35.72 21.57
N LYS A 214 -9.22 36.29 21.66
CA LYS A 214 -7.97 35.55 21.40
C LYS A 214 -7.82 34.26 22.22
N HIS A 215 -8.34 34.23 23.44
CA HIS A 215 -8.28 33.04 24.29
C HIS A 215 -9.13 31.88 23.76
N TRP A 216 -10.30 32.16 23.18
CA TRP A 216 -11.14 31.12 22.54
C TRP A 216 -10.52 30.64 21.24
N GLU A 217 -9.99 31.55 20.42
CA GLU A 217 -9.25 31.18 19.21
C GLU A 217 -8.06 30.27 19.56
N ALA A 218 -7.27 30.64 20.58
CA ALA A 218 -6.16 29.82 21.06
C ALA A 218 -6.62 28.45 21.61
N ALA A 219 -7.69 28.40 22.41
CA ALA A 219 -8.23 27.14 22.93
C ALA A 219 -8.68 26.19 21.82
N LEU A 220 -9.35 26.70 20.79
CA LEU A 220 -9.78 25.90 19.64
C LEU A 220 -8.58 25.43 18.80
N VAL A 221 -7.55 26.25 18.64
CA VAL A 221 -6.31 25.84 17.96
C VAL A 221 -5.58 24.76 18.75
N ILE A 222 -5.50 24.89 20.08
CA ILE A 222 -4.94 23.85 20.96
C ILE A 222 -5.74 22.55 20.80
N LEU A 223 -7.07 22.63 20.75
CA LEU A 223 -7.91 21.45 20.53
C LEU A 223 -7.66 20.80 19.16
N ILE A 224 -7.51 21.60 18.09
CA ILE A 224 -7.17 21.11 16.74
C ILE A 224 -5.81 20.41 16.74
N VAL A 225 -4.80 21.00 17.37
CA VAL A 225 -3.47 20.39 17.51
C VAL A 225 -3.55 19.12 18.34
N GLY A 226 -4.29 19.12 19.45
CA GLY A 226 -4.51 17.94 20.28
C GLY A 226 -5.18 16.79 19.51
N LEU A 227 -6.18 17.10 18.67
CA LEU A 227 -6.80 16.13 17.77
C LEU A 227 -5.80 15.60 16.74
N ALA A 228 -4.98 16.47 16.15
CA ALA A 228 -3.95 16.07 15.18
C ALA A 228 -2.89 15.16 15.82
N VAL A 229 -2.44 15.49 17.04
CA VAL A 229 -1.52 14.67 17.85
C VAL A 229 -2.15 13.32 18.14
N PHE A 230 -3.39 13.28 18.62
CA PHE A 230 -4.09 12.04 18.92
C PHE A 230 -4.18 11.14 17.69
N GLY A 231 -4.68 11.65 16.56
CA GLY A 231 -4.82 10.85 15.34
C GLY A 231 -3.51 10.26 14.80
N ARG A 232 -2.38 10.94 15.01
CA ARG A 232 -1.07 10.55 14.46
C ARG A 232 -0.19 9.77 15.42
N MET A 233 -0.25 10.05 16.71
CA MET A 233 0.66 9.47 17.71
C MET A 233 0.03 8.33 18.51
N TYR A 234 -1.31 8.24 18.58
CA TYR A 234 -1.98 7.15 19.29
C TYR A 234 -1.66 5.81 18.62
N GLN A 235 -1.10 4.84 19.36
CA GLN A 235 -0.68 3.53 18.85
C GLN A 235 0.25 3.58 17.63
N LEU A 236 1.10 4.60 17.51
CA LEU A 236 1.98 4.77 16.33
C LEU A 236 2.95 3.60 16.11
N GLN A 237 3.37 2.94 17.19
CA GLN A 237 4.26 1.78 17.13
C GLN A 237 3.56 0.51 16.62
N SER A 238 2.28 0.34 16.93
CA SER A 238 1.54 -0.92 16.69
C SER A 238 0.49 -0.82 15.58
N HIS A 239 0.18 0.39 15.09
CA HIS A 239 -0.82 0.59 14.04
C HIS A 239 -0.37 1.65 13.01
N PRO A 240 -0.35 1.34 11.69
CA PRO A 240 -0.57 0.01 11.12
C PRO A 240 0.49 -0.98 11.64
N TYR A 241 0.16 -2.26 11.68
CA TYR A 241 1.09 -3.27 12.20
C TYR A 241 2.22 -3.50 11.19
N GLY A 242 1.83 -3.77 9.94
CA GLY A 242 2.72 -4.08 8.85
C GLY A 242 3.67 -2.94 8.47
N ILE A 243 4.76 -3.31 7.80
CA ILE A 243 5.74 -2.39 7.23
C ILE A 243 5.55 -2.35 5.71
N GLU A 244 5.31 -1.16 5.19
CA GLU A 244 5.17 -0.98 3.74
C GLU A 244 6.55 -1.05 3.04
N GLY A 245 6.62 -1.53 1.80
CA GLY A 245 7.90 -1.77 1.12
C GLY A 245 8.74 -0.51 0.90
N ASP A 246 8.14 0.59 0.45
CA ASP A 246 8.82 1.88 0.34
C ASP A 246 9.16 2.47 1.73
N GLU A 247 8.33 2.24 2.75
CA GLU A 247 8.64 2.57 4.16
C GLU A 247 9.90 1.85 4.66
N ALA A 248 9.97 0.54 4.42
CA ALA A 248 11.09 -0.32 4.79
C ALA A 248 12.36 0.15 4.10
N LYS A 249 12.31 0.26 2.76
CA LYS A 249 13.41 0.73 1.94
C LYS A 249 13.91 2.10 2.38
N TRP A 250 13.03 3.09 2.49
CA TRP A 250 13.41 4.46 2.84
C TRP A 250 14.03 4.54 4.24
N THR A 251 13.45 3.82 5.20
CA THR A 251 13.97 3.76 6.57
C THR A 251 15.35 3.11 6.62
N ALA A 252 15.55 2.02 5.86
CA ALA A 252 16.84 1.36 5.75
C ALA A 252 17.89 2.27 5.12
N GLU A 253 17.61 2.89 3.97
CA GLU A 253 18.53 3.83 3.32
C GLU A 253 19.02 4.92 4.29
N VAL A 254 18.11 5.51 5.07
CA VAL A 254 18.44 6.54 6.07
C VAL A 254 19.30 6.01 7.21
N VAL A 255 19.03 4.80 7.70
CA VAL A 255 19.81 4.21 8.80
C VAL A 255 21.20 3.78 8.33
N TRP A 256 21.32 3.08 7.20
CA TRP A 256 22.60 2.57 6.70
C TRP A 256 23.50 3.71 6.25
N LEU A 257 23.00 4.60 5.38
CA LEU A 257 23.84 5.69 4.89
C LEU A 257 23.95 6.84 5.91
N GLY A 258 22.88 7.18 6.62
CA GLY A 258 22.82 8.37 7.48
C GLY A 258 23.34 8.16 8.90
N LEU A 259 23.31 6.91 9.41
CA LEU A 259 23.84 6.55 10.73
C LEU A 259 25.06 5.64 10.66
N ARG A 260 25.00 4.52 9.92
CA ARG A 260 26.11 3.55 9.84
C ARG A 260 27.26 4.08 8.97
N GLY A 261 26.94 4.96 8.00
CA GLY A 261 27.90 5.46 7.02
C GLY A 261 28.27 4.40 5.97
N GLU A 262 27.43 3.38 5.84
CA GLU A 262 27.62 2.29 4.90
C GLU A 262 27.16 2.71 3.51
N LEU A 263 27.84 2.16 2.49
CA LEU A 263 27.54 2.46 1.11
C LEU A 263 26.28 1.71 0.69
N ASP A 264 25.20 2.45 0.52
CA ASP A 264 24.00 1.98 -0.16
C ASP A 264 23.76 2.86 -1.39
N LEU A 265 23.78 2.24 -2.58
CA LEU A 265 23.64 2.96 -3.85
C LEU A 265 22.27 3.63 -3.99
N SER A 266 21.21 2.97 -3.50
CA SER A 266 19.86 3.53 -3.52
C SER A 266 19.76 4.70 -2.54
N GLY A 267 20.26 4.51 -1.32
CA GLY A 267 20.38 5.58 -0.32
C GLY A 267 21.23 6.76 -0.80
N LEU A 268 22.33 6.56 -1.54
CA LEU A 268 23.13 7.63 -2.12
C LEU A 268 22.33 8.43 -3.13
N TYR A 269 21.64 7.74 -4.04
CA TYR A 269 20.77 8.38 -5.03
C TYR A 269 19.70 9.23 -4.35
N HIS A 270 19.05 8.73 -3.31
CA HIS A 270 18.02 9.46 -2.58
C HIS A 270 18.57 10.59 -1.70
N ARG A 271 19.70 10.40 -1.01
CA ARG A 271 20.36 11.48 -0.26
C ARG A 271 20.75 12.62 -1.19
N ASP A 272 21.26 12.31 -2.38
CA ASP A 272 21.78 13.33 -3.30
C ASP A 272 20.66 14.01 -4.10
N SER A 273 19.59 13.27 -4.40
CA SER A 273 18.45 13.78 -5.18
C SER A 273 17.34 14.40 -4.32
N LEU A 274 17.09 13.83 -3.14
CA LEU A 274 16.01 14.15 -2.20
C LEU A 274 16.56 14.39 -0.77
N PRO A 275 17.55 15.28 -0.61
CA PRO A 275 18.28 15.41 0.66
C PRO A 275 17.40 15.81 1.83
N VAL A 276 16.32 16.55 1.59
CA VAL A 276 15.54 17.14 2.69
C VAL A 276 14.77 16.07 3.47
N SER A 277 14.05 15.18 2.80
CA SER A 277 13.36 14.06 3.47
C SER A 277 14.35 13.12 4.15
N PHE A 278 15.47 12.82 3.49
CA PHE A 278 16.53 11.97 4.06
C PHE A 278 17.06 12.52 5.40
N TYR A 279 17.39 13.81 5.44
CA TYR A 279 17.92 14.43 6.67
C TYR A 279 16.85 14.74 7.71
N MET A 280 15.58 14.95 7.30
CA MET A 280 14.47 15.05 8.24
C MET A 280 14.38 13.79 9.10
N GLN A 281 14.39 12.61 8.48
CA GLN A 281 14.32 11.33 9.20
C GLN A 281 15.63 10.98 9.95
N THR A 282 16.80 11.29 9.37
CA THR A 282 18.11 11.02 10.00
C THR A 282 18.21 11.62 11.41
N ILE A 283 17.71 12.84 11.61
CA ILE A 283 17.75 13.52 12.91
C ILE A 283 16.99 12.72 13.98
N PHE A 284 15.84 12.15 13.64
CA PHE A 284 15.03 11.41 14.61
C PHE A 284 15.64 10.06 14.96
N HIS A 285 16.23 9.34 13.99
CA HIS A 285 16.98 8.12 14.29
C HIS A 285 18.21 8.40 15.17
N ARG A 286 18.87 9.57 15.03
CA ARG A 286 19.95 9.98 15.96
C ARG A 286 19.46 10.28 17.37
N LEU A 287 18.24 10.81 17.51
CA LEU A 287 17.69 11.22 18.80
C LEU A 287 16.99 10.08 19.55
N LEU A 288 16.33 9.18 18.83
CA LEU A 288 15.48 8.12 19.38
C LEU A 288 16.06 6.71 19.20
N GLY A 289 17.15 6.58 18.43
CA GLY A 289 17.72 5.30 18.01
C GLY A 289 17.12 4.80 16.68
N PRO A 290 17.87 3.98 15.92
CA PRO A 290 17.39 3.38 14.67
C PRO A 290 16.20 2.47 14.95
N SER A 291 15.00 2.86 14.49
CA SER A 291 13.78 2.06 14.68
C SER A 291 12.67 2.49 13.74
N LEU A 292 11.72 1.59 13.47
CA LEU A 292 10.49 1.96 12.75
C LEU A 292 9.67 3.02 13.50
N PHE A 293 9.70 3.00 14.84
CA PHE A 293 9.02 4.03 15.64
C PHE A 293 9.61 5.42 15.40
N ALA A 294 10.94 5.56 15.38
CA ALA A 294 11.60 6.84 15.13
C ALA A 294 11.24 7.39 13.74
N ALA A 295 11.21 6.51 12.74
CA ALA A 295 10.78 6.81 11.37
C ALA A 295 9.33 7.34 11.34
N ARG A 296 8.36 6.57 11.86
CA ARG A 296 6.94 6.97 11.88
C ARG A 296 6.67 8.20 12.75
N PHE A 297 7.38 8.35 13.86
CA PHE A 297 7.25 9.50 14.76
C PHE A 297 7.65 10.80 14.07
N GLU A 298 8.68 10.77 13.23
CA GLU A 298 9.12 11.93 12.46
C GLU A 298 8.02 12.47 11.53
N VAL A 299 7.47 11.63 10.65
CA VAL A 299 6.39 12.04 9.73
C VAL A 299 5.13 12.47 10.47
N ALA A 300 4.78 11.79 11.58
CA ALA A 300 3.67 12.15 12.44
C ALA A 300 3.88 13.54 13.05
N PHE A 301 5.07 13.81 13.58
CA PHE A 301 5.46 15.08 14.19
C PHE A 301 5.38 16.24 13.18
N PHE A 302 5.96 16.07 12.00
CA PHE A 302 5.89 17.11 10.96
C PHE A 302 4.48 17.32 10.45
N SER A 303 3.63 16.29 10.39
CA SER A 303 2.22 16.45 10.01
C SER A 303 1.39 17.19 11.07
N VAL A 304 1.70 17.05 12.37
CA VAL A 304 1.11 17.88 13.45
C VAL A 304 1.52 19.34 13.28
N ILE A 305 2.82 19.60 13.09
CA ILE A 305 3.33 20.97 12.85
C ILE A 305 2.69 21.58 11.60
N ALA A 306 2.62 20.83 10.51
CA ALA A 306 1.99 21.24 9.27
C ALA A 306 0.52 21.64 9.46
N THR A 307 -0.21 20.94 10.33
CA THR A 307 -1.61 21.26 10.66
C THR A 307 -1.74 22.60 11.38
N PHE A 308 -0.81 22.92 12.29
CA PHE A 308 -0.76 24.22 12.94
C PHE A 308 -0.38 25.35 11.95
N ILE A 309 0.64 25.13 11.12
CA ILE A 309 1.05 26.09 10.07
C ILE A 309 -0.09 26.30 9.06
N PHE A 310 -0.86 25.26 8.76
CA PHE A 310 -2.03 25.35 7.90
C PHE A 310 -3.11 26.26 8.48
N TYR A 311 -3.41 26.16 9.77
CA TYR A 311 -4.29 27.12 10.43
C TYR A 311 -3.77 28.55 10.25
N LEU A 312 -2.48 28.79 10.47
CA LEU A 312 -1.88 30.12 10.29
C LEU A 312 -2.01 30.61 8.84
N LEU A 313 -1.78 29.74 7.85
CA LEU A 313 -1.94 30.05 6.43
C LEU A 313 -3.37 30.48 6.14
N VAL A 314 -4.35 29.64 6.45
CA VAL A 314 -5.76 29.93 6.15
C VAL A 314 -6.22 31.16 6.92
N ARG A 315 -5.77 31.35 8.16
CA ARG A 315 -6.06 32.55 8.96
C ARG A 315 -5.55 33.85 8.34
N ARG A 316 -4.51 33.78 7.49
CA ARG A 316 -3.95 34.93 6.75
C ARG A 316 -4.69 35.24 5.46
N ILE A 317 -5.33 34.26 4.83
CA ILE A 317 -5.99 34.43 3.52
C ILE A 317 -7.52 34.34 3.58
N ALA A 318 -8.10 33.94 4.72
CA ALA A 318 -9.53 33.79 4.94
C ALA A 318 -9.97 34.30 6.32
N ALA A 319 -11.28 34.32 6.53
CA ALA A 319 -11.90 34.53 7.83
C ALA A 319 -11.55 33.40 8.81
N MET A 320 -11.35 33.76 10.08
CA MET A 320 -11.00 32.82 11.16
C MET A 320 -11.91 31.58 11.24
N PRO A 321 -13.26 31.65 11.08
CA PRO A 321 -14.08 30.44 11.15
C PRO A 321 -13.73 29.41 10.08
N ILE A 322 -13.36 29.85 8.88
CA ILE A 322 -12.91 28.96 7.79
C ILE A 322 -11.55 28.37 8.15
N ALA A 323 -10.64 29.16 8.73
CA ALA A 323 -9.33 28.65 9.17
C ALA A 323 -9.45 27.57 10.25
N LEU A 324 -10.27 27.81 11.27
CA LEU A 324 -10.54 26.83 12.34
C LEU A 324 -11.19 25.57 11.76
N LEU A 325 -12.22 25.73 10.92
CA LEU A 325 -12.93 24.60 10.34
C LEU A 325 -12.06 23.78 9.37
N ALA A 326 -11.31 24.42 8.48
CA ALA A 326 -10.41 23.72 7.56
C ALA A 326 -9.35 22.92 8.33
N SER A 327 -8.79 23.51 9.38
CA SER A 327 -7.75 22.84 10.19
C SER A 327 -8.32 21.73 11.05
N TRP A 328 -9.55 21.87 11.55
CA TRP A 328 -10.29 20.80 12.22
C TRP A 328 -10.52 19.60 11.30
N LEU A 329 -10.98 19.85 10.07
CA LEU A 329 -11.21 18.80 9.09
C LEU A 329 -9.91 18.12 8.65
N LEU A 330 -8.82 18.89 8.44
CA LEU A 330 -7.51 18.33 8.11
C LEU A 330 -6.91 17.51 9.27
N ALA A 331 -7.03 17.99 10.52
CA ALA A 331 -6.57 17.26 11.70
C ALA A 331 -7.20 15.86 11.80
N ALA A 332 -8.47 15.76 11.41
CA ALA A 332 -9.30 14.55 11.40
C ALA A 332 -9.33 13.81 10.06
N SER A 333 -8.49 14.18 9.09
CA SER A 333 -8.52 13.60 7.75
C SER A 333 -8.03 12.15 7.76
N ILE A 334 -8.85 11.20 7.31
CA ILE A 334 -8.49 9.77 7.27
C ILE A 334 -7.24 9.56 6.41
N PHE A 335 -7.21 10.18 5.23
CA PHE A 335 -6.09 10.06 4.30
C PHE A 335 -4.79 10.67 4.87
N ASP A 336 -4.89 11.82 5.54
CA ASP A 336 -3.72 12.49 6.14
C ASP A 336 -3.20 11.71 7.35
N ILE A 337 -4.10 11.16 8.18
CA ILE A 337 -3.74 10.27 9.29
C ILE A 337 -3.01 9.05 8.75
N SER A 338 -3.51 8.42 7.68
CA SER A 338 -2.88 7.26 7.07
C SER A 338 -1.49 7.57 6.52
N ALA A 339 -1.36 8.61 5.70
CA ALA A 339 -0.07 9.02 5.14
C ALA A 339 0.94 9.40 6.23
N SER A 340 0.53 10.17 7.24
CA SER A 340 1.45 10.62 8.30
C SER A 340 1.76 9.59 9.39
N ARG A 341 1.40 8.33 9.19
CA ARG A 341 1.75 7.19 10.05
C ARG A 341 2.60 6.14 9.35
N LEU A 342 2.93 6.38 8.08
CA LEU A 342 3.82 5.57 7.27
C LEU A 342 5.02 6.44 6.89
N SER A 343 6.23 5.98 7.18
CA SER A 343 7.47 6.76 7.00
C SER A 343 8.03 6.74 5.57
N ASN A 344 7.16 6.76 4.57
CA ASN A 344 7.52 6.80 3.15
C ASN A 344 8.01 8.20 2.76
N VAL A 345 8.77 8.30 1.67
CA VAL A 345 9.24 9.61 1.17
C VAL A 345 8.09 10.57 0.88
N GLU A 346 6.96 10.07 0.38
CA GLU A 346 5.73 10.84 0.11
C GLU A 346 5.14 11.49 1.37
N SER A 347 5.32 10.88 2.53
CA SER A 347 4.71 11.34 3.78
C SER A 347 5.36 12.63 4.30
N HIS A 348 6.59 12.92 3.87
CA HIS A 348 7.37 14.09 4.29
C HIS A 348 6.93 15.39 3.61
N VAL A 349 6.13 15.31 2.54
CA VAL A 349 5.86 16.46 1.66
C VAL A 349 4.93 17.51 2.25
N LYS A 350 3.99 17.13 3.12
CA LYS A 350 2.84 17.96 3.52
C LYS A 350 3.24 19.33 4.07
N ILE A 351 4.29 19.40 4.89
CA ILE A 351 4.68 20.64 5.57
C ILE A 351 5.14 21.72 4.59
N TRP A 352 5.80 21.35 3.50
CA TRP A 352 6.51 22.30 2.63
C TRP A 352 5.59 23.18 1.78
N PRO A 353 4.58 22.66 1.06
CA PRO A 353 3.61 23.49 0.36
C PRO A 353 2.88 24.47 1.29
N ILE A 354 2.50 24.00 2.49
CA ILE A 354 1.78 24.81 3.48
C ILE A 354 2.68 25.93 4.00
N LEU A 355 3.92 25.60 4.37
CA LEU A 355 4.90 26.58 4.88
C LEU A 355 5.28 27.60 3.81
N ALA A 356 5.56 27.16 2.59
CA ALA A 356 5.91 28.04 1.47
C ALA A 356 4.78 29.03 1.17
N LEU A 357 3.52 28.57 1.12
CA LEU A 357 2.36 29.44 0.95
C LEU A 357 2.15 30.39 2.15
N LEU A 358 2.37 29.95 3.38
CA LEU A 358 2.28 30.83 4.57
C LEU A 358 3.30 31.95 4.48
N LEU A 359 4.55 31.61 4.19
CA LEU A 359 5.64 32.57 4.05
C LEU A 359 5.42 33.51 2.87
N LEU A 360 4.84 33.02 1.77
CA LEU A 360 4.42 33.86 0.67
C LEU A 360 3.29 34.82 1.07
N ALA A 361 2.31 34.35 1.85
CA ALA A 361 1.24 35.20 2.34
C ALA A 361 1.76 36.33 3.23
N TRP A 362 2.80 36.04 4.02
CA TRP A 362 3.54 37.00 4.83
C TRP A 362 4.39 37.94 3.97
N ALA A 363 5.09 37.44 2.97
CA ALA A 363 5.90 38.22 2.03
C ALA A 363 5.05 39.25 1.25
N LEU A 364 3.89 38.84 0.74
CA LEU A 364 2.94 39.71 0.05
C LEU A 364 2.33 40.77 0.97
N HIS A 365 2.24 40.50 2.28
CA HIS A 365 1.79 41.50 3.24
C HIS A 365 2.89 42.54 3.54
N LYS A 366 4.15 42.10 3.65
CA LYS A 366 5.30 42.96 3.98
C LYS A 366 5.92 43.66 2.77
N LYS A 367 5.72 43.13 1.56
CA LYS A 367 6.22 43.65 0.28
C LYS A 367 7.73 43.86 0.22
N HIS A 368 8.48 43.05 0.96
CA HIS A 368 9.93 43.15 1.03
C HIS A 368 10.58 41.89 0.47
N TRP A 369 11.55 42.06 -0.42
CA TRP A 369 12.17 40.96 -1.18
C TRP A 369 12.77 39.86 -0.29
N THR A 370 13.31 40.21 0.89
CA THR A 370 13.86 39.20 1.83
C THR A 370 12.80 38.19 2.28
N HIS A 371 11.54 38.61 2.40
CA HIS A 371 10.46 37.72 2.81
C HIS A 371 10.07 36.79 1.65
N PHE A 372 10.15 37.28 0.41
CA PHE A 372 10.01 36.44 -0.78
C PHE A 372 11.16 35.43 -0.88
N ALA A 373 12.39 35.82 -0.55
CA ALA A 373 13.53 34.91 -0.50
C ALA A 373 13.33 33.81 0.55
N ILE A 374 12.82 34.14 1.75
CA ILE A 374 12.49 33.14 2.77
C ILE A 374 11.39 32.17 2.29
N ALA A 375 10.36 32.68 1.60
CA ALA A 375 9.35 31.82 0.96
C ALA A 375 9.96 30.93 -0.14
N GLY A 376 10.91 31.47 -0.91
CA GLY A 376 11.67 30.75 -1.93
C GLY A 376 12.53 29.63 -1.35
N ILE A 377 13.14 29.86 -0.17
CA ILE A 377 13.89 28.81 0.54
C ILE A 377 12.96 27.67 0.95
N ALA A 378 11.77 27.95 1.50
CA ALA A 378 10.81 26.91 1.84
C ALA A 378 10.30 26.15 0.60
N LEU A 379 10.10 26.85 -0.52
CA LEU A 379 9.78 26.24 -1.82
C LEU A 379 10.91 25.31 -2.29
N ALA A 380 12.16 25.78 -2.24
CA ALA A 380 13.34 25.01 -2.63
C ALA A 380 13.49 23.74 -1.76
N LEU A 381 13.32 23.86 -0.43
CA LEU A 381 13.35 22.72 0.47
C LEU A 381 12.24 21.71 0.17
N GLY A 382 11.03 22.18 -0.15
CA GLY A 382 9.94 21.31 -0.57
C GLY A 382 10.24 20.55 -1.87
N ILE A 383 10.82 21.22 -2.87
CA ILE A 383 11.23 20.60 -4.14
C ILE A 383 12.35 19.56 -3.93
N LEU A 384 13.24 19.78 -2.96
CA LEU A 384 14.27 18.82 -2.54
C LEU A 384 13.75 17.71 -1.59
N THR A 385 12.48 17.74 -1.23
CA THR A 385 11.87 16.69 -0.38
C THR A 385 11.30 15.58 -1.26
N TYR A 386 10.49 15.93 -2.27
CA TYR A 386 9.92 14.99 -3.21
C TYR A 386 9.37 15.67 -4.47
N ASP A 387 9.23 14.92 -5.57
CA ASP A 387 8.77 15.45 -6.87
C ASP A 387 7.31 15.89 -6.88
N THR A 388 6.46 15.25 -6.08
CA THR A 388 5.04 15.64 -5.97
C THR A 388 4.87 17.09 -5.49
N VAL A 389 5.88 17.71 -4.89
CA VAL A 389 5.84 19.12 -4.44
C VAL A 389 6.04 20.12 -5.59
N TRP A 390 6.62 19.72 -6.72
CA TRP A 390 6.99 20.64 -7.81
C TRP A 390 5.87 21.56 -8.32
N PRO A 391 4.60 21.12 -8.43
CA PRO A 391 3.51 22.01 -8.83
C PRO A 391 3.31 23.25 -7.95
N ILE A 392 3.84 23.27 -6.72
CA ILE A 392 3.75 24.45 -5.86
C ILE A 392 4.57 25.62 -6.39
N GLY A 393 5.67 25.38 -7.10
CA GLY A 393 6.48 26.42 -7.72
C GLY A 393 5.67 27.26 -8.73
N PRO A 394 5.09 26.65 -9.77
CA PRO A 394 4.17 27.31 -10.69
C PRO A 394 2.98 27.98 -9.97
N ALA A 395 2.39 27.31 -8.96
CA ALA A 395 1.26 27.88 -8.21
C ALA A 395 1.64 29.18 -7.50
N MET A 396 2.76 29.19 -6.78
CA MET A 396 3.27 30.39 -6.09
C MET A 396 3.64 31.49 -7.08
N LEU A 397 4.26 31.15 -8.21
CA LEU A 397 4.62 32.13 -9.24
C LEU A 397 3.37 32.83 -9.79
N VAL A 398 2.35 32.07 -10.18
CA VAL A 398 1.08 32.63 -10.68
C VAL A 398 0.40 33.48 -9.60
N ILE A 399 0.37 33.02 -8.35
CA ILE A 399 -0.18 33.79 -7.23
C ILE A 399 0.54 35.12 -7.06
N VAL A 400 1.88 35.13 -7.05
CA VAL A 400 2.68 36.37 -6.90
C VAL A 400 2.44 37.33 -8.05
N ILE A 401 2.44 36.85 -9.29
CA ILE A 401 2.18 37.69 -10.46
C ILE A 401 0.80 38.37 -10.32
N ILE A 402 -0.25 37.60 -10.02
CA ILE A 402 -1.60 38.14 -9.89
C ILE A 402 -1.70 39.12 -8.71
N GLU A 403 -1.12 38.80 -7.56
CA GLU A 403 -1.17 39.64 -6.37
C GLU A 403 -0.35 40.93 -6.54
N SER A 404 0.84 40.89 -7.15
CA SER A 404 1.62 42.10 -7.48
C SER A 404 0.87 43.02 -8.45
N VAL A 405 0.16 42.45 -9.44
CA VAL A 405 -0.71 43.22 -10.35
C VAL A 405 -1.89 43.85 -9.58
N ARG A 406 -2.58 43.08 -8.72
CA ARG A 406 -3.69 43.58 -7.90
C ARG A 406 -3.26 44.70 -6.96
N GLN A 407 -2.07 44.57 -6.39
CA GLN A 407 -1.48 45.54 -5.47
C GLN A 407 -0.85 46.75 -6.18
N ARG A 408 -0.87 46.77 -7.53
CA ARG A 408 -0.28 47.82 -8.37
C ARG A 408 1.18 48.11 -8.03
N GLU A 409 1.94 47.05 -7.75
CA GLU A 409 3.39 47.18 -7.53
C GLU A 409 4.08 47.62 -8.82
N GLY A 410 5.06 48.51 -8.71
CA GLY A 410 5.88 48.89 -9.87
C GLY A 410 6.64 47.69 -10.42
N PHE A 411 6.74 47.56 -11.74
CA PHE A 411 7.33 46.41 -12.43
C PHE A 411 8.70 46.00 -11.87
N GLY A 412 9.59 46.97 -11.59
CA GLY A 412 10.91 46.68 -11.01
C GLY A 412 10.85 46.07 -9.60
N SER A 413 9.90 46.50 -8.76
CA SER A 413 9.72 45.91 -7.42
C SER A 413 9.09 44.52 -7.50
N ALA A 414 8.09 44.35 -8.37
CA ALA A 414 7.47 43.05 -8.62
C ALA A 414 8.50 42.04 -9.14
N MET A 415 9.30 42.43 -10.14
CA MET A 415 10.37 41.60 -10.69
C MET A 415 11.42 41.25 -9.63
N ARG A 416 11.85 42.22 -8.82
CA ARG A 416 12.77 41.97 -7.70
C ARG A 416 12.22 40.95 -6.70
N ASN A 417 10.92 41.05 -6.36
CA ASN A 417 10.26 40.11 -5.46
C ASN A 417 10.11 38.71 -6.08
N ILE A 418 9.76 38.62 -7.36
CA ILE A 418 9.69 37.36 -8.11
C ILE A 418 11.06 36.70 -8.20
N MET A 419 12.10 37.47 -8.56
CA MET A 419 13.46 36.94 -8.61
C MET A 419 13.89 36.46 -7.23
N ALA A 420 13.64 37.23 -6.16
CA ALA A 420 13.94 36.78 -4.80
C ALA A 420 13.24 35.47 -4.43
N LEU A 421 11.99 35.26 -4.87
CA LEU A 421 11.26 34.00 -4.69
C LEU A 421 11.89 32.84 -5.46
N LEU A 422 12.26 33.06 -6.73
CA LEU A 422 12.76 31.99 -7.62
C LEU A 422 14.24 31.67 -7.41
N THR A 423 15.04 32.63 -6.92
CA THR A 423 16.49 32.47 -6.76
C THR A 423 16.87 31.21 -5.97
N PRO A 424 16.29 30.90 -4.80
CA PRO A 424 16.61 29.66 -4.09
C PRO A 424 16.30 28.40 -4.90
N THR A 425 15.18 28.35 -5.63
CA THR A 425 14.85 27.23 -6.52
C THR A 425 15.84 27.11 -7.67
N LEU A 426 16.26 28.23 -8.27
CA LEU A 426 17.27 28.25 -9.33
C LEU A 426 18.63 27.73 -8.83
N PHE A 427 19.00 28.01 -7.58
CA PHE A 427 20.26 27.52 -6.99
C PHE A 427 20.30 26.01 -6.82
N ILE A 428 19.15 25.36 -6.62
CA ILE A 428 19.07 23.90 -6.43
C ILE A 428 18.82 23.14 -7.75
N MET A 429 18.63 23.84 -8.87
CA MET A 429 18.43 23.21 -10.19
C MET A 429 19.52 22.21 -10.59
N PRO A 430 20.81 22.42 -10.31
CA PRO A 430 21.84 21.42 -10.65
C PRO A 430 21.61 20.06 -9.99
N PHE A 431 20.95 20.01 -8.82
CA PHE A 431 20.58 18.77 -8.15
C PHE A 431 19.27 18.19 -8.69
N ILE A 432 18.30 19.05 -8.98
CA ILE A 432 16.98 18.62 -9.46
C ILE A 432 17.03 18.11 -10.90
N ILE A 433 17.81 18.74 -11.79
CA ILE A 433 17.79 18.40 -13.23
C ILE A 433 18.13 16.92 -13.46
N PRO A 434 19.22 16.36 -12.90
CA PRO A 434 19.52 14.92 -13.05
C PRO A 434 18.37 14.03 -12.54
N TYR A 435 17.81 14.35 -11.38
CA TYR A 435 16.69 13.61 -10.80
C TYR A 435 15.44 13.70 -11.68
N MET A 436 15.09 14.89 -12.18
CA MET A 436 14.02 15.11 -13.15
C MET A 436 14.22 14.28 -14.42
N THR A 437 15.44 14.27 -14.97
CA THR A 437 15.72 13.50 -16.18
C THR A 437 15.55 12.00 -15.95
N GLY A 438 15.96 11.47 -14.79
CA GLY A 438 15.74 10.07 -14.43
C GLY A 438 14.26 9.74 -14.16
N ARG A 439 13.50 10.68 -13.59
CA ARG A 439 12.05 10.50 -13.37
C ARG A 439 11.24 10.59 -14.67
N LEU A 440 11.64 11.44 -15.61
CA LEU A 440 10.99 11.53 -16.92
C LEU A 440 11.07 10.21 -17.69
N SER A 441 12.17 9.46 -17.58
CA SER A 441 12.25 8.09 -18.10
C SER A 441 11.37 7.13 -17.32
N TYR A 442 11.35 7.20 -15.98
CA TYR A 442 10.52 6.32 -15.15
C TYR A 442 9.00 6.46 -15.40
N TYR A 443 8.52 7.68 -15.60
CA TYR A 443 7.10 7.92 -15.92
C TYR A 443 6.74 7.53 -17.35
N GLU A 444 7.74 7.23 -18.19
CA GLU A 444 7.62 6.82 -19.59
C GLU A 444 6.57 7.62 -20.38
N PHE A 445 6.56 8.96 -20.24
CA PHE A 445 5.55 9.81 -20.88
C PHE A 445 5.43 9.59 -22.40
N GLY A 446 6.48 9.06 -23.05
CA GLY A 446 6.52 8.74 -24.48
C GLY A 446 6.08 7.32 -24.87
N SER A 447 6.17 6.32 -23.98
CA SER A 447 5.71 4.93 -24.26
C SER A 447 4.21 4.78 -24.02
N ARG A 448 3.69 5.57 -23.07
CA ARG A 448 2.27 5.61 -22.76
C ARG A 448 1.57 6.23 -23.95
N GLU A 449 0.92 5.40 -24.74
CA GLU A 449 0.19 5.77 -25.94
C GLU A 449 -0.83 6.88 -25.63
N TRP A 450 -0.40 8.14 -25.67
CA TRP A 450 -1.29 9.28 -25.58
C TRP A 450 -2.30 9.30 -26.74
N GLY A 451 -2.05 8.47 -27.77
CA GLY A 451 -2.79 8.41 -29.01
C GLY A 451 -2.86 9.78 -29.69
N GLY A 452 -3.36 9.84 -30.91
CA GLY A 452 -3.90 11.11 -31.41
C GLY A 452 -5.23 11.47 -30.72
N ASP A 453 -5.70 10.69 -29.75
CA ASP A 453 -7.09 10.68 -29.31
C ASP A 453 -7.29 11.43 -27.99
N THR A 454 -7.99 12.55 -28.09
CA THR A 454 -8.49 13.34 -26.94
C THR A 454 -9.28 12.52 -25.92
N ALA A 455 -9.80 11.35 -26.30
CA ALA A 455 -10.49 10.43 -25.39
C ALA A 455 -9.58 9.92 -24.26
N VAL A 456 -8.29 9.63 -24.53
CA VAL A 456 -7.34 9.14 -23.51
C VAL A 456 -7.17 10.17 -22.39
N PHE A 457 -6.95 11.43 -22.77
CA PHE A 457 -6.88 12.55 -21.83
C PHE A 457 -8.15 12.66 -20.97
N TRP A 458 -9.33 12.52 -21.58
CA TRP A 458 -10.60 12.57 -20.84
C TRP A 458 -10.77 11.39 -19.89
N VAL A 459 -10.35 10.19 -20.28
CA VAL A 459 -10.36 9.01 -19.39
C VAL A 459 -9.52 9.28 -18.15
N HIS A 460 -8.31 9.82 -18.29
CA HIS A 460 -7.45 10.12 -17.14
C HIS A 460 -8.03 11.24 -16.26
N ILE A 461 -8.63 12.29 -16.84
CA ILE A 461 -9.41 13.28 -16.06
C ILE A 461 -10.49 12.59 -15.24
N MET A 462 -11.26 11.69 -15.84
CA MET A 462 -12.35 11.00 -15.16
C MET A 462 -11.84 10.06 -14.06
N ARG A 463 -10.69 9.41 -14.25
CA ARG A 463 -10.04 8.60 -13.20
C ARG A 463 -9.61 9.47 -12.01
N VAL A 464 -9.02 10.64 -12.29
CA VAL A 464 -8.68 11.62 -11.24
C VAL A 464 -9.94 12.03 -10.49
N ILE A 465 -11.01 12.43 -11.18
CA ILE A 465 -12.27 12.83 -10.52
C ILE A 465 -12.89 11.68 -9.72
N SER A 466 -12.88 10.45 -10.26
CA SER A 466 -13.39 9.25 -9.60
C SER A 466 -12.66 8.96 -8.28
N SER A 467 -11.33 9.18 -8.22
CA SER A 467 -10.55 9.03 -6.97
C SER A 467 -11.07 9.88 -5.80
N TRP A 468 -11.64 11.05 -6.10
CA TRP A 468 -12.16 11.97 -5.11
C TRP A 468 -13.62 11.73 -4.73
N TYR A 469 -14.46 11.25 -5.66
CA TYR A 469 -15.91 11.18 -5.46
C TYR A 469 -16.48 9.77 -5.29
N ASP A 470 -15.79 8.78 -5.83
CA ASP A 470 -16.34 7.45 -6.06
C ASP A 470 -15.50 6.39 -5.35
N ARG A 471 -14.33 6.08 -5.90
CA ARG A 471 -13.44 5.03 -5.40
C ARG A 471 -12.00 5.48 -5.52
N MET A 472 -11.22 5.19 -4.50
CA MET A 472 -9.78 5.26 -4.60
C MET A 472 -9.25 4.05 -5.37
N TYR A 473 -8.18 4.27 -6.11
CA TYR A 473 -7.31 3.20 -6.56
C TYR A 473 -6.45 2.75 -5.38
N GLU A 474 -6.27 1.43 -5.24
CA GLU A 474 -5.38 0.88 -4.22
C GLU A 474 -4.02 1.58 -4.26
N ASP A 475 -3.58 2.03 -3.09
CA ASP A 475 -2.40 2.87 -2.94
C ASP A 475 -1.79 2.58 -1.57
N PHE A 476 -0.48 2.49 -1.53
CA PHE A 476 0.19 2.03 -0.33
C PHE A 476 0.00 2.96 0.88
N LEU A 477 -0.26 4.26 0.65
CA LEU A 477 -0.55 5.21 1.73
C LEU A 477 -1.95 5.06 2.32
N TYR A 478 -2.90 4.46 1.60
CA TYR A 478 -4.30 4.37 2.03
C TYR A 478 -5.04 3.29 1.23
N ASN A 479 -5.38 2.19 1.90
CA ASN A 479 -6.09 1.07 1.29
C ASN A 479 -7.49 0.96 1.87
N ARG A 480 -8.43 1.66 1.26
CA ARG A 480 -9.84 1.62 1.64
C ARG A 480 -10.73 1.83 0.42
N ASN A 481 -11.81 1.07 0.37
CA ASN A 481 -12.89 1.29 -0.59
C ASN A 481 -13.59 2.64 -0.37
N GLY A 482 -14.00 3.27 -1.47
CA GLY A 482 -14.68 4.55 -1.48
C GLY A 482 -13.75 5.74 -1.75
N PRO A 483 -14.25 6.98 -1.63
CA PRO A 483 -13.49 8.17 -2.00
C PRO A 483 -12.31 8.45 -1.06
N LEU A 484 -11.34 9.23 -1.56
CA LEU A 484 -10.17 9.71 -0.81
C LEU A 484 -10.54 10.49 0.48
N LEU A 485 -11.68 11.16 0.46
CA LEU A 485 -12.23 11.90 1.60
C LEU A 485 -13.40 11.14 2.20
N ASN A 486 -13.81 11.52 3.41
CA ASN A 486 -15.12 11.11 3.89
C ASN A 486 -16.21 11.62 2.93
N ALA A 487 -17.01 10.70 2.37
CA ALA A 487 -18.05 11.00 1.38
C ALA A 487 -19.03 12.09 1.86
N PHE A 488 -19.27 12.21 3.17
CA PHE A 488 -20.08 13.26 3.78
C PHE A 488 -19.59 14.68 3.45
N LEU A 489 -18.29 14.87 3.24
CA LEU A 489 -17.69 16.17 2.95
C LEU A 489 -17.77 16.57 1.47
N LEU A 490 -18.02 15.63 0.57
CA LEU A 490 -17.94 15.87 -0.87
C LEU A 490 -18.99 16.87 -1.38
N PRO A 491 -20.26 16.84 -0.97
CA PRO A 491 -21.23 17.90 -1.31
C PRO A 491 -20.75 19.31 -0.91
N TRP A 492 -20.11 19.43 0.26
CA TRP A 492 -19.57 20.71 0.74
C TRP A 492 -18.32 21.13 -0.03
N MET A 493 -17.46 20.18 -0.36
CA MET A 493 -16.29 20.42 -1.20
C MET A 493 -16.72 20.94 -2.59
N THR A 494 -17.71 20.30 -3.22
CA THR A 494 -18.26 20.76 -4.52
C THR A 494 -18.80 22.17 -4.40
N PHE A 495 -19.60 22.46 -3.37
CA PHE A 495 -20.15 23.80 -3.16
C PHE A 495 -19.03 24.83 -2.92
N GLY A 496 -18.05 24.51 -2.07
CA GLY A 496 -16.90 25.37 -1.80
C GLY A 496 -16.07 25.66 -3.04
N PHE A 497 -15.84 24.65 -3.89
CA PHE A 497 -15.14 24.82 -5.16
C PHE A 497 -15.90 25.75 -6.11
N VAL A 498 -17.20 25.55 -6.29
CA VAL A 498 -18.04 26.41 -7.13
C VAL A 498 -18.09 27.85 -6.58
N ALA A 499 -18.22 28.01 -5.27
CA ALA A 499 -18.17 29.31 -4.61
C ALA A 499 -16.81 30.00 -4.80
N ALA A 500 -15.70 29.25 -4.75
CA ALA A 500 -14.36 29.75 -5.02
C ALA A 500 -14.23 30.24 -6.48
N ILE A 501 -14.75 29.48 -7.46
CA ILE A 501 -14.79 29.92 -8.87
C ILE A 501 -15.59 31.22 -9.02
N ALA A 502 -16.80 31.28 -8.45
CA ALA A 502 -17.63 32.48 -8.52
C ALA A 502 -16.97 33.72 -7.89
N THR A 503 -16.10 33.50 -6.89
CA THR A 503 -15.38 34.53 -6.16
C THR A 503 -13.88 34.54 -6.47
N LEU A 504 -13.43 34.08 -7.65
CA LEU A 504 -11.99 33.92 -7.97
C LEU A 504 -11.16 35.22 -7.83
N ARG A 505 -11.83 36.38 -7.82
CA ARG A 505 -11.21 37.69 -7.53
C ARG A 505 -10.76 37.85 -6.06
N LYS A 506 -11.24 36.99 -5.17
CA LYS A 506 -10.94 37.00 -3.73
C LYS A 506 -9.69 36.21 -3.44
N ARG A 507 -8.98 36.58 -2.37
CA ARG A 507 -7.66 36.02 -2.06
C ARG A 507 -7.75 34.54 -1.75
N LEU A 508 -8.62 34.13 -0.81
CA LEU A 508 -8.85 32.72 -0.48
C LEU A 508 -9.13 31.88 -1.73
N SER A 509 -10.11 32.34 -2.52
CA SER A 509 -10.62 31.62 -3.67
C SER A 509 -9.56 31.46 -4.75
N LEU A 510 -8.81 32.53 -5.05
CA LEU A 510 -7.71 32.48 -6.02
C LEU A 510 -6.64 31.47 -5.59
N TRP A 511 -6.15 31.59 -4.35
CA TRP A 511 -5.04 30.78 -3.85
C TRP A 511 -5.41 29.30 -3.81
N THR A 512 -6.57 28.99 -3.25
CA THR A 512 -7.03 27.61 -3.09
C THR A 512 -7.32 26.96 -4.44
N THR A 513 -7.93 27.70 -5.38
CA THR A 513 -8.20 27.18 -6.73
C THR A 513 -6.92 26.91 -7.50
N LEU A 514 -5.95 27.84 -7.48
CA LEU A 514 -4.66 27.64 -8.15
C LEU A 514 -3.88 26.47 -7.54
N TRP A 515 -3.84 26.38 -6.22
CA TRP A 515 -3.19 25.27 -5.52
C TRP A 515 -3.83 23.93 -5.89
N LEU A 516 -5.17 23.85 -5.83
CA LEU A 516 -5.90 22.64 -6.21
C LEU A 516 -5.65 22.24 -7.66
N LEU A 517 -5.86 23.16 -8.60
CA LEU A 517 -5.86 22.86 -10.02
C LEU A 517 -4.49 22.41 -10.52
N LEU A 518 -3.41 23.01 -10.03
CA LEU A 518 -2.05 22.69 -10.49
C LEU A 518 -1.52 21.37 -9.95
N PHE A 519 -2.03 20.90 -8.81
CA PHE A 519 -1.64 19.60 -8.25
C PHE A 519 -2.51 18.45 -8.72
N ILE A 520 -3.83 18.63 -8.77
CA ILE A 520 -4.76 17.51 -9.01
C ILE A 520 -4.82 17.12 -10.48
N PHE A 521 -4.70 18.07 -11.41
CA PHE A 521 -4.92 17.79 -12.83
C PHE A 521 -3.62 17.53 -13.60
N PRO A 522 -2.66 18.47 -13.75
CA PRO A 522 -1.57 18.32 -14.72
C PRO A 522 -0.74 17.05 -14.55
N ILE A 523 -0.19 16.81 -13.34
CA ILE A 523 0.71 15.69 -13.10
C ILE A 523 -0.04 14.35 -13.03
N PRO A 524 -1.12 14.20 -12.24
CA PRO A 524 -1.83 12.91 -12.18
C PRO A 524 -2.41 12.47 -13.54
N ILE A 525 -2.88 13.43 -14.35
CA ILE A 525 -3.31 13.16 -15.73
C ILE A 525 -2.11 12.77 -16.57
N ALA A 526 -1.03 13.55 -16.58
CA ALA A 526 0.15 13.26 -17.38
C ALA A 526 0.78 11.91 -17.02
N ALA A 527 0.85 11.59 -15.72
CA ALA A 527 1.50 10.39 -15.20
C ALA A 527 0.53 9.20 -15.10
N HIS A 528 -0.67 9.26 -15.68
CA HIS A 528 -1.71 8.21 -15.59
C HIS A 528 -1.87 7.62 -14.17
N SER A 529 -1.66 8.44 -13.13
CA SER A 529 -1.46 7.98 -11.75
C SER A 529 -2.50 8.60 -10.83
N PRO A 530 -3.74 8.07 -10.80
CA PRO A 530 -4.82 8.58 -9.97
C PRO A 530 -4.71 8.13 -8.50
N PHE A 531 -3.48 8.06 -7.97
CA PHE A 531 -3.18 7.54 -6.64
C PHE A 531 -3.21 8.64 -5.58
N GLY A 532 -3.68 8.30 -4.38
CA GLY A 532 -3.78 9.21 -3.23
C GLY A 532 -2.47 9.95 -2.98
N ARG A 533 -1.35 9.23 -3.00
CA ARG A 533 0.00 9.74 -2.73
C ARG A 533 0.42 10.92 -3.62
N VAL A 534 -0.04 10.95 -4.87
CA VAL A 534 0.25 12.07 -5.79
C VAL A 534 -0.55 13.32 -5.41
N TYR A 535 -1.72 13.15 -4.80
CA TYR A 535 -2.60 14.24 -4.37
C TYR A 535 -2.26 14.79 -2.98
N TYR A 536 -1.47 14.08 -2.19
CA TYR A 536 -1.26 14.40 -0.78
C TYR A 536 -0.83 15.87 -0.51
N PRO A 537 0.08 16.48 -1.28
CA PRO A 537 0.40 17.91 -1.15
C PRO A 537 -0.78 18.88 -1.36
N ALA A 538 -1.83 18.48 -2.08
CA ALA A 538 -3.01 19.30 -2.41
C ALA A 538 -4.18 19.09 -1.46
N LEU A 539 -4.13 18.04 -0.64
CA LEU A 539 -5.15 17.72 0.36
C LEU A 539 -5.57 18.92 1.23
N PRO A 540 -4.67 19.81 1.69
CA PRO A 540 -5.09 20.95 2.49
C PRO A 540 -5.96 21.94 1.70
N ALA A 541 -5.72 22.15 0.40
CA ALA A 541 -6.56 23.01 -0.44
C ALA A 541 -8.00 22.48 -0.50
N VAL A 542 -8.15 21.16 -0.56
CA VAL A 542 -9.46 20.49 -0.57
C VAL A 542 -10.23 20.71 0.72
N TYR A 543 -9.56 20.62 1.87
CA TYR A 543 -10.17 20.93 3.16
C TYR A 543 -10.52 22.41 3.34
N ILE A 544 -9.79 23.34 2.71
CA ILE A 544 -10.22 24.75 2.63
C ILE A 544 -11.57 24.86 1.91
N LEU A 545 -11.73 24.17 0.77
CA LEU A 545 -12.98 24.21 -0.01
C LEU A 545 -14.15 23.58 0.75
N ALA A 546 -13.96 22.41 1.35
CA ALA A 546 -14.98 21.77 2.18
C ALA A 546 -15.40 22.68 3.35
N ALA A 547 -14.42 23.27 4.06
CA ALA A 547 -14.69 24.21 5.16
C ALA A 547 -15.42 25.47 4.69
N ALA A 548 -15.03 26.04 3.54
CA ALA A 548 -15.72 27.19 2.97
C ALA A 548 -17.18 26.83 2.67
N GLY A 549 -17.44 25.71 1.99
CA GLY A 549 -18.80 25.25 1.69
C GLY A 549 -19.66 25.06 2.94
N MET A 550 -19.15 24.35 3.95
CA MET A 550 -19.83 24.15 5.24
C MET A 550 -20.11 25.47 5.97
N PHE A 551 -19.14 26.38 5.99
CA PHE A 551 -19.28 27.69 6.66
C PHE A 551 -20.33 28.56 5.97
N ILE A 552 -20.26 28.67 4.64
CA ILE A 552 -21.22 29.46 3.86
C ILE A 552 -22.62 28.89 4.05
N PHE A 553 -22.79 27.58 3.92
CA PHE A 553 -24.10 26.95 4.09
C PHE A 553 -24.69 27.15 5.47
N SER A 554 -23.89 26.94 6.53
CA SER A 554 -24.35 27.11 7.91
C SER A 554 -24.79 28.55 8.17
N ARG A 555 -24.03 29.52 7.66
CA ARG A 555 -24.35 30.96 7.75
C ARG A 555 -25.65 31.31 7.03
N GLU A 556 -25.83 30.83 5.81
CA GLU A 556 -27.01 31.15 5.00
C GLU A 556 -28.27 30.43 5.49
N SER A 557 -28.10 29.24 6.09
CA SER A 557 -29.17 28.53 6.79
C SER A 557 -29.64 29.31 8.02
N LEU A 558 -28.71 29.83 8.83
CA LEU A 558 -29.02 30.70 9.97
C LEU A 558 -29.76 31.97 9.54
N ARG A 559 -29.33 32.60 8.45
CA ARG A 559 -29.99 33.80 7.89
C ARG A 559 -31.41 33.50 7.41
N GLY A 560 -31.63 32.35 6.76
CA GLY A 560 -32.95 31.98 6.24
C GLY A 560 -33.94 31.55 7.31
N LEU A 561 -33.50 30.76 8.30
CA LEU A 561 -34.34 30.29 9.41
C LEU A 561 -34.66 31.39 10.43
N GLY A 562 -33.75 32.34 10.62
CA GLY A 562 -33.87 33.40 11.62
C GLY A 562 -33.17 33.06 12.94
N ARG A 563 -33.11 34.05 13.84
CA ARG A 563 -32.31 33.99 15.07
C ARG A 563 -32.79 32.93 16.07
N ASP A 564 -34.07 32.61 16.06
CA ASP A 564 -34.66 31.64 16.99
C ASP A 564 -34.15 30.22 16.79
N PHE A 565 -33.73 29.87 15.57
CA PHE A 565 -33.18 28.55 15.23
C PHE A 565 -31.67 28.44 15.45
N ARG A 566 -31.01 29.53 15.88
CA ARG A 566 -29.56 29.53 16.13
C ARG A 566 -29.11 28.44 17.11
N PRO A 567 -29.78 28.19 18.25
CA PRO A 567 -29.36 27.13 19.16
C PRO A 567 -29.40 25.74 18.51
N LEU A 568 -30.48 25.44 17.77
CA LEU A 568 -30.63 24.17 17.08
C LEU A 568 -29.56 23.97 16.00
N LEU A 569 -29.32 24.96 15.15
CA LEU A 569 -28.28 24.85 14.14
C LEU A 569 -26.88 24.75 14.75
N THR A 570 -26.62 25.48 15.84
CA THR A 570 -25.35 25.37 16.57
C THR A 570 -25.18 23.97 17.15
N ALA A 571 -26.24 23.42 17.75
CA ALA A 571 -26.28 22.06 18.27
C ALA A 571 -25.96 21.01 17.20
N VAL A 572 -26.64 21.09 16.05
CA VAL A 572 -26.42 20.19 14.91
C VAL A 572 -25.00 20.33 14.38
N SER A 573 -24.51 21.56 14.17
CA SER A 573 -23.14 21.80 13.70
C SER A 573 -22.10 21.24 14.67
N ILE A 574 -22.22 21.48 15.98
CA ILE A 574 -21.29 20.92 16.97
C ILE A 574 -21.33 19.38 16.95
N THR A 575 -22.53 18.80 16.86
CA THR A 575 -22.70 17.34 16.82
C THR A 575 -22.01 16.75 15.59
N VAL A 576 -22.20 17.34 14.40
CA VAL A 576 -21.54 16.91 13.16
C VAL A 576 -20.01 17.10 13.26
N LEU A 577 -19.55 18.23 13.80
CA LEU A 577 -18.12 18.51 13.96
C LEU A 577 -17.44 17.60 14.98
N ALA A 578 -18.14 17.12 16.01
CA ALA A 578 -17.62 16.13 16.94
C ALA A 578 -17.70 14.70 16.37
N TRP A 579 -18.79 14.37 15.69
CA TRP A 579 -19.04 13.06 15.08
C TRP A 579 -18.02 12.75 13.98
N LEU A 580 -17.72 13.71 13.10
CA LEU A 580 -16.90 13.46 11.92
C LEU A 580 -15.46 13.00 12.25
N PRO A 581 -14.72 13.64 13.18
CA PRO A 581 -13.42 13.12 13.62
C PRO A 581 -13.50 11.74 14.26
N ILE A 582 -14.51 11.49 15.10
CA ILE A 582 -14.69 10.19 15.75
C ILE A 582 -14.93 9.11 14.69
N PHE A 583 -15.76 9.41 13.70
CA PHE A 583 -16.06 8.51 12.58
C PHE A 583 -14.82 8.26 11.70
N ASN A 584 -14.05 9.31 11.39
CA ASN A 584 -12.83 9.20 10.60
C ASN A 584 -11.72 8.41 11.32
N LEU A 585 -11.56 8.62 12.62
CA LEU A 585 -10.62 7.86 13.45
C LEU A 585 -11.05 6.39 13.54
N PHE A 586 -12.34 6.13 13.73
CA PHE A 586 -12.89 4.77 13.69
C PHE A 586 -12.56 4.08 12.37
N ILE A 587 -12.85 4.72 11.25
CA ILE A 587 -12.53 4.19 9.92
C ILE A 587 -11.03 3.87 9.82
N TYR A 588 -10.16 4.81 10.21
CA TYR A 588 -8.73 4.60 10.12
C TYR A 588 -8.29 3.35 10.90
N PHE A 589 -8.65 3.26 12.18
CA PHE A 589 -8.20 2.17 13.05
C PHE A 589 -8.87 0.82 12.82
N ASN A 590 -9.96 0.76 12.03
CA ASN A 590 -10.76 -0.47 11.88
C ASN A 590 -11.03 -0.89 10.42
N GLU A 591 -10.91 0.00 9.44
CA GLU A 591 -11.24 -0.29 8.03
C GLU A 591 -10.07 -0.10 7.07
N VAL A 592 -9.04 0.64 7.44
CA VAL A 592 -7.86 0.77 6.57
C VAL A 592 -7.13 -0.56 6.61
N ILE A 593 -7.01 -1.18 5.43
CA ILE A 593 -6.47 -2.52 5.28
C ILE A 593 -4.96 -2.47 5.41
N ASP A 594 -4.44 -3.38 6.22
CA ASP A 594 -3.01 -3.69 6.30
C ASP A 594 -2.77 -5.00 5.54
N PHE A 595 -2.09 -4.93 4.41
CA PHE A 595 -1.91 -6.08 3.53
C PHE A 595 -0.99 -7.14 4.15
N SER A 596 -1.23 -8.42 3.82
CA SER A 596 -0.46 -9.55 4.37
C SER A 596 1.04 -9.42 4.15
N ASP A 597 1.46 -8.89 3.00
CA ASP A 597 2.89 -8.68 2.69
C ASP A 597 3.57 -7.71 3.68
N ARG A 598 2.83 -6.71 4.17
CA ARG A 598 3.32 -5.77 5.17
C ARG A 598 3.40 -6.40 6.55
N GLN A 599 2.38 -7.17 6.91
CA GLN A 599 2.32 -7.88 8.18
C GLN A 599 3.45 -8.91 8.26
N MET A 600 3.69 -9.65 7.17
CA MET A 600 4.80 -10.58 6.99
C MET A 600 6.16 -9.88 7.20
N ARG A 601 6.40 -8.72 6.57
CA ARG A 601 7.61 -7.90 6.82
C ARG A 601 7.80 -7.51 8.27
N ARG A 602 6.71 -7.12 8.95
CA ARG A 602 6.77 -6.74 10.37
C ARG A 602 7.11 -7.95 11.23
N GLU A 603 6.42 -9.06 11.02
CA GLU A 603 6.55 -10.27 11.83
C GLU A 603 7.95 -10.87 11.73
N VAL A 604 8.52 -11.00 10.53
CA VAL A 604 9.89 -11.52 10.36
C VAL A 604 10.92 -10.64 11.10
N ALA A 605 10.73 -9.32 11.06
CA ALA A 605 11.61 -8.37 11.73
C ALA A 605 11.44 -8.42 13.26
N GLU A 606 10.21 -8.54 13.77
CA GLU A 606 9.95 -8.71 15.20
C GLU A 606 10.51 -10.03 15.74
N LEU A 607 10.24 -11.16 15.07
CA LEU A 607 10.76 -12.46 15.51
C LEU A 607 12.28 -12.51 15.54
N ALA A 608 12.94 -11.90 14.54
CA ALA A 608 14.39 -11.78 14.50
C ALA A 608 14.93 -10.80 15.55
N GLY A 609 14.29 -9.64 15.72
CA GLY A 609 14.65 -8.66 16.75
C GLY A 609 14.54 -9.22 18.17
N ASP A 610 13.48 -9.97 18.44
CA ASP A 610 13.24 -10.64 19.73
C ASP A 610 14.24 -11.78 19.97
N ALA A 611 14.74 -12.41 18.91
CA ALA A 611 15.78 -13.44 19.00
C ALA A 611 17.20 -12.86 19.09
N ALA A 612 17.37 -11.59 18.74
CA ALA A 612 18.66 -10.94 18.67
C ALA A 612 19.27 -10.80 20.07
N GLY A 613 20.39 -11.45 20.30
CA GLY A 613 21.14 -11.37 21.55
C GLY A 613 22.60 -11.75 21.35
N MET A 614 23.46 -11.31 22.27
CA MET A 614 24.92 -11.54 22.20
C MET A 614 25.31 -13.02 22.08
N ASP A 615 24.50 -13.89 22.68
CA ASP A 615 24.74 -15.33 22.79
C ASP A 615 23.92 -16.16 21.82
N ASN A 616 23.15 -15.53 20.93
CA ASN A 616 22.25 -16.22 20.00
C ASN A 616 22.60 -15.93 18.54
N PHE A 617 22.55 -16.97 17.70
CA PHE A 617 22.72 -16.87 16.26
C PHE A 617 21.44 -17.28 15.53
N ILE A 618 21.02 -16.48 14.55
CA ILE A 618 19.74 -16.67 13.85
C ILE A 618 19.98 -17.26 12.46
N ALA A 619 19.48 -18.48 12.22
CA ALA A 619 19.43 -19.08 10.90
C ALA A 619 18.11 -18.72 10.20
N LEU A 620 18.18 -17.97 9.11
CA LEU A 620 17.05 -17.70 8.22
C LEU A 620 16.95 -18.86 7.22
N ALA A 621 15.98 -19.75 7.39
CA ALA A 621 15.80 -20.92 6.55
C ALA A 621 15.14 -20.55 5.21
N VAL A 622 15.97 -20.30 4.21
CA VAL A 622 15.56 -19.76 2.91
C VAL A 622 15.57 -20.80 1.81
N VAL A 623 14.76 -20.58 0.78
CA VAL A 623 15.00 -21.15 -0.56
C VAL A 623 15.93 -20.18 -1.28
N PRO A 624 17.18 -20.56 -1.61
CA PRO A 624 18.12 -19.65 -2.26
C PRO A 624 17.53 -19.03 -3.53
N LEU A 625 17.71 -17.72 -3.69
CA LEU A 625 17.23 -16.94 -4.84
C LEU A 625 15.69 -16.83 -5.00
N ALA A 626 14.90 -17.45 -4.12
CA ALA A 626 13.45 -17.29 -4.15
C ALA A 626 13.02 -15.88 -3.75
N ASN A 627 11.94 -15.40 -4.37
CA ASN A 627 11.33 -14.11 -4.04
C ASN A 627 10.47 -14.22 -2.77
N GLU A 628 11.11 -14.38 -1.61
CA GLU A 628 10.47 -14.56 -0.31
C GLU A 628 11.00 -13.58 0.74
N ALA A 629 10.24 -13.36 1.82
CA ALA A 629 10.54 -12.35 2.81
C ALA A 629 11.90 -12.57 3.51
N LEU A 630 12.23 -13.81 3.86
CA LEU A 630 13.51 -14.14 4.51
C LEU A 630 14.72 -13.82 3.61
N ASN A 631 14.55 -13.81 2.28
CA ASN A 631 15.57 -13.38 1.34
C ASN A 631 15.62 -11.86 1.18
N ASN A 632 14.45 -11.22 1.07
CA ASN A 632 14.36 -9.84 0.61
C ASN A 632 14.40 -8.81 1.74
N GLU A 633 13.92 -9.15 2.94
CA GLU A 633 13.62 -8.18 4.01
C GLU A 633 14.74 -8.04 5.04
N HIS A 634 15.98 -8.38 4.67
CA HIS A 634 17.15 -8.33 5.53
C HIS A 634 17.35 -6.96 6.20
N GLN A 635 17.06 -5.85 5.52
CA GLN A 635 17.19 -4.54 6.15
C GLN A 635 16.17 -4.34 7.28
N MET A 636 14.95 -4.87 7.19
CA MET A 636 14.02 -4.76 8.32
C MET A 636 14.41 -5.68 9.47
N ILE A 637 14.91 -6.88 9.16
CA ILE A 637 15.48 -7.80 10.14
C ILE A 637 16.60 -7.10 10.92
N GLU A 638 17.63 -6.59 10.24
CA GLU A 638 18.76 -5.89 10.86
C GLU A 638 18.32 -4.65 11.66
N LEU A 639 17.37 -3.87 11.13
CA LEU A 639 16.85 -2.67 11.82
C LEU A 639 16.30 -3.01 13.21
N PHE A 640 15.62 -4.15 13.36
CA PHE A 640 15.08 -4.58 14.65
C PHE A 640 16.16 -5.19 15.55
N MET A 641 17.13 -5.89 14.97
CA MET A 641 18.29 -6.41 15.70
C MET A 641 19.11 -5.28 16.35
N LEU A 642 19.18 -4.10 15.72
CA LEU A 642 19.82 -2.91 16.30
C LEU A 642 19.19 -2.42 17.61
N GLY A 643 17.99 -2.91 17.97
CA GLY A 643 17.40 -2.67 19.29
C GLY A 643 18.13 -3.38 20.44
N SER A 644 18.82 -4.49 20.14
CA SER A 644 19.49 -5.35 21.11
C SER A 644 20.99 -5.50 20.89
N LEU A 645 21.47 -5.23 19.67
CA LEU A 645 22.85 -5.45 19.23
C LEU A 645 23.47 -4.15 18.70
N SER A 646 24.80 -4.03 18.83
CA SER A 646 25.54 -2.97 18.13
C SER A 646 25.64 -3.27 16.64
N ILE A 647 25.89 -2.23 15.83
CA ILE A 647 26.08 -2.35 14.37
C ILE A 647 27.06 -3.48 14.01
N ASP A 648 28.26 -3.49 14.61
CA ASP A 648 29.30 -4.50 14.32
C ASP A 648 28.90 -5.95 14.69
N GLN A 649 27.90 -6.10 15.55
CA GLN A 649 27.44 -7.41 16.01
C GLN A 649 26.37 -7.98 15.08
N VAL A 650 25.57 -7.14 14.42
CA VAL A 650 24.44 -7.57 13.58
C VAL A 650 24.91 -8.51 12.47
N ASP A 651 25.97 -8.13 11.74
CA ASP A 651 26.52 -8.90 10.62
C ASP A 651 26.96 -10.33 10.99
N HIS A 652 27.26 -10.57 12.28
CA HIS A 652 27.71 -11.86 12.80
C HIS A 652 26.62 -12.59 13.61
N SER A 653 25.39 -12.06 13.62
CA SER A 653 24.29 -12.57 14.45
C SER A 653 23.28 -13.40 13.67
N TYR A 654 23.34 -13.42 12.33
CA TYR A 654 22.44 -14.19 11.51
C TYR A 654 23.09 -14.63 10.20
N ALA A 655 22.52 -15.65 9.56
CA ALA A 655 22.83 -16.01 8.17
C ALA A 655 21.59 -16.53 7.46
N LYS A 656 21.59 -16.40 6.12
CA LYS A 656 20.65 -17.11 5.25
C LYS A 656 21.21 -18.49 4.99
N VAL A 657 20.42 -19.52 5.27
CA VAL A 657 20.83 -20.92 5.17
C VAL A 657 19.81 -21.63 4.30
N ALA A 658 20.27 -22.38 3.30
CA ALA A 658 19.38 -23.20 2.46
C ALA A 658 18.66 -24.24 3.33
N LEU A 659 17.43 -24.62 2.98
CA LEU A 659 16.60 -25.50 3.82
C LEU A 659 17.30 -26.80 4.21
N ASP A 660 17.98 -27.43 3.26
CA ASP A 660 18.77 -28.65 3.42
C ASP A 660 20.09 -28.43 4.17
N GLU A 661 20.61 -27.21 4.25
CA GLU A 661 21.83 -26.91 5.02
C GLU A 661 21.54 -26.59 6.50
N VAL A 662 20.29 -26.33 6.88
CA VAL A 662 19.92 -25.89 8.24
C VAL A 662 20.31 -26.92 9.30
N LEU A 663 19.86 -28.17 9.18
CA LEU A 663 20.16 -29.21 10.18
C LEU A 663 21.63 -29.66 10.17
N PRO A 664 22.27 -29.90 9.00
CA PRO A 664 23.67 -30.30 8.96
C PRO A 664 24.61 -29.27 9.59
N THR A 665 24.38 -27.99 9.35
CA THR A 665 25.36 -26.97 9.78
C THR A 665 25.07 -26.36 11.15
N LEU A 666 23.91 -26.66 11.76
CA LEU A 666 23.38 -25.96 12.95
C LEU A 666 24.38 -25.78 14.09
N LYS A 667 25.19 -26.80 14.37
CA LYS A 667 26.21 -26.78 15.43
C LYS A 667 27.42 -25.93 15.06
N GLU A 668 27.81 -25.91 13.80
CA GLU A 668 29.04 -25.31 13.28
C GLU A 668 28.84 -23.88 12.74
N MET A 669 27.60 -23.45 12.52
CA MET A 669 27.25 -22.13 11.95
C MET A 669 27.88 -20.92 12.66
N SER A 670 28.10 -21.00 13.99
CA SER A 670 28.54 -19.85 14.78
C SER A 670 29.18 -20.26 16.10
N ASP A 671 30.10 -19.44 16.61
CA ASP A 671 30.68 -19.62 17.95
C ASP A 671 29.72 -19.26 19.08
N ARG A 672 28.55 -18.68 18.77
CA ARG A 672 27.54 -18.36 19.78
C ARG A 672 26.95 -19.63 20.39
N PRO A 673 26.59 -19.65 21.67
CA PRO A 673 26.14 -20.88 22.32
C PRO A 673 24.68 -21.27 21.99
N ALA A 674 23.81 -20.32 21.62
CA ALA A 674 22.40 -20.59 21.27
C ALA A 674 22.10 -20.40 19.78
N ARG A 675 21.00 -21.02 19.31
CA ARG A 675 20.49 -20.86 17.93
C ARG A 675 19.00 -20.51 17.95
N SER A 676 18.60 -19.66 17.02
CA SER A 676 17.20 -19.52 16.61
C SER A 676 17.08 -19.83 15.13
N ILE A 677 16.09 -20.60 14.73
CA ILE A 677 15.77 -20.86 13.32
C ILE A 677 14.47 -20.13 12.99
N LEU A 678 14.46 -19.33 11.92
CA LEU A 678 13.25 -18.71 11.38
C LEU A 678 12.82 -19.46 10.12
N LEU A 679 11.64 -20.07 10.20
CA LEU A 679 11.02 -20.86 9.15
C LEU A 679 9.86 -20.08 8.54
N ASP A 680 9.84 -19.94 7.22
CA ASP A 680 8.67 -19.43 6.48
C ASP A 680 7.62 -20.54 6.40
N THR A 681 6.39 -20.23 6.82
CA THR A 681 5.24 -21.17 6.79
C THR A 681 4.17 -20.76 5.80
N HIS A 682 4.42 -19.74 4.97
CA HIS A 682 3.44 -19.14 4.07
C HIS A 682 3.82 -19.20 2.60
N SER A 683 5.10 -19.05 2.26
CA SER A 683 5.56 -19.03 0.86
C SER A 683 5.30 -20.36 0.15
N GLU A 684 4.81 -20.29 -1.09
CA GLU A 684 4.46 -21.47 -1.91
C GLU A 684 5.69 -22.25 -2.44
N ASN A 685 6.88 -21.62 -2.42
CA ASN A 685 8.10 -22.26 -2.89
C ASN A 685 8.58 -23.33 -1.91
N GLU A 686 8.76 -24.56 -2.41
CA GLU A 686 9.36 -25.68 -1.66
C GLU A 686 8.64 -26.00 -0.34
N VAL A 687 7.30 -25.86 -0.30
CA VAL A 687 6.48 -26.13 0.90
C VAL A 687 6.76 -27.51 1.48
N GLU A 688 6.90 -28.54 0.65
CA GLU A 688 7.22 -29.90 1.09
C GLU A 688 8.54 -29.94 1.87
N LYS A 689 9.63 -29.37 1.34
CA LYS A 689 10.92 -29.31 2.04
C LYS A 689 10.84 -28.53 3.36
N ARG A 690 10.01 -27.49 3.42
CA ARG A 690 9.79 -26.70 4.64
C ARG A 690 9.06 -27.52 5.71
N ASP A 691 8.04 -28.27 5.31
CA ASP A 691 7.30 -29.18 6.19
C ASP A 691 8.21 -30.31 6.68
N GLU A 692 9.02 -30.88 5.79
CA GLU A 692 10.02 -31.90 6.13
C GLU A 692 11.06 -31.37 7.11
N LEU A 693 11.67 -30.21 6.83
CA LEU A 693 12.61 -29.55 7.74
C LEU A 693 11.98 -29.29 9.11
N THR A 694 10.73 -28.81 9.13
CA THR A 694 9.99 -28.55 10.37
C THR A 694 9.78 -29.83 11.17
N ALA A 695 9.38 -30.93 10.51
CA ALA A 695 9.24 -32.24 11.15
C ALA A 695 10.59 -32.79 11.62
N GLY A 696 11.65 -32.62 10.84
CA GLY A 696 13.01 -32.99 11.16
C GLY A 696 13.54 -32.28 12.40
N ILE A 697 13.36 -30.96 12.50
CA ILE A 697 13.75 -30.18 13.69
C ILE A 697 12.98 -30.69 14.92
N ARG A 698 11.66 -30.95 14.83
CA ARG A 698 10.88 -31.51 15.95
C ARG A 698 11.38 -32.88 16.41
N LYS A 699 11.78 -33.73 15.46
CA LYS A 699 12.31 -35.08 15.71
C LYS A 699 13.71 -35.04 16.33
N CYS A 700 14.58 -34.18 15.82
CA CYS A 700 15.99 -34.09 16.21
C CYS A 700 16.23 -33.24 17.46
N TYR A 701 15.38 -32.25 17.72
CA TYR A 701 15.48 -31.33 18.86
C TYR A 701 14.14 -31.23 19.61
N PRO A 702 13.67 -32.32 20.26
CA PRO A 702 12.36 -32.35 20.91
C PRO A 702 12.23 -31.37 22.09
N GLY A 703 13.34 -30.86 22.64
CA GLY A 703 13.36 -29.85 23.69
C GLY A 703 13.29 -28.40 23.19
N ALA A 704 13.30 -28.18 21.87
CA ALA A 704 13.26 -26.84 21.29
C ALA A 704 12.01 -26.05 21.70
N VAL A 705 12.15 -24.73 21.84
CA VAL A 705 11.01 -23.84 22.13
C VAL A 705 10.48 -23.30 20.80
N TRP A 706 9.19 -23.51 20.56
CA TRP A 706 8.51 -23.12 19.32
C TRP A 706 7.63 -21.89 19.57
N LEU A 707 7.81 -20.88 18.74
CA LEU A 707 7.03 -19.65 18.74
C LEU A 707 6.40 -19.51 17.35
N GLU A 708 5.13 -19.84 17.27
CA GLU A 708 4.34 -19.84 16.02
C GLU A 708 3.76 -18.42 15.81
N GLY A 709 4.12 -17.80 14.69
CA GLY A 709 3.52 -16.57 14.17
C GLY A 709 2.48 -16.87 13.08
N ASP A 710 1.97 -15.81 12.43
CA ASP A 710 0.99 -15.97 11.35
C ASP A 710 1.66 -16.35 10.01
N TYR A 711 2.92 -15.92 9.80
CA TYR A 711 3.68 -16.15 8.57
C TYR A 711 4.99 -16.92 8.79
N PHE A 712 5.56 -16.85 9.99
CA PHE A 712 6.83 -17.49 10.32
C PHE A 712 6.74 -18.25 11.64
N THR A 713 7.56 -19.29 11.75
CA THR A 713 7.79 -20.00 13.01
C THR A 713 9.22 -19.79 13.44
N ARG A 714 9.42 -19.38 14.70
CA ARG A 714 10.73 -19.32 15.34
C ARG A 714 10.97 -20.54 16.21
N VAL A 715 12.14 -21.15 16.07
CA VAL A 715 12.57 -22.30 16.86
C VAL A 715 13.83 -21.93 17.65
N ASP A 716 13.72 -21.85 18.96
CA ASP A 716 14.84 -21.50 19.85
C ASP A 716 15.48 -22.77 20.44
N LEU A 717 16.79 -22.88 20.27
CA LEU A 717 17.63 -24.00 20.69
C LEU A 717 18.67 -23.50 21.69
N SER A 718 18.51 -23.93 22.95
CA SER A 718 19.47 -23.65 24.00
C SER A 718 20.78 -24.42 23.78
N PRO A 719 21.89 -23.98 24.41
CA PRO A 719 23.17 -24.69 24.29
C PRO A 719 23.06 -26.16 24.72
N GLU A 720 22.30 -26.45 25.78
CA GLU A 720 22.06 -27.81 26.27
C GLU A 720 21.33 -28.69 25.24
N ILE A 721 20.36 -28.11 24.52
CA ILE A 721 19.61 -28.81 23.47
C ILE A 721 20.51 -29.10 22.26
N LEU A 722 21.35 -28.14 21.87
CA LEU A 722 22.30 -28.29 20.75
C LEU A 722 23.39 -29.33 21.04
N GLU A 723 23.82 -29.45 22.30
CA GLU A 723 24.80 -30.46 22.72
C GLU A 723 24.23 -31.88 22.76
N ASN A 724 22.91 -32.03 22.90
CA ASN A 724 22.24 -33.32 23.09
C ASN A 724 21.10 -33.57 22.07
N PRO A 725 21.39 -33.63 20.76
CA PRO A 725 20.37 -33.89 19.76
C PRO A 725 19.87 -35.34 19.83
N ALA A 726 18.61 -35.56 19.48
CA ALA A 726 17.99 -36.89 19.40
C ALA A 726 18.31 -37.64 18.09
N CYS A 727 18.95 -36.96 17.13
CA CYS A 727 19.35 -37.50 15.83
C CYS A 727 20.68 -36.85 15.40
N VAL A 728 21.30 -37.34 14.33
CA VAL A 728 22.38 -36.63 13.62
C VAL A 728 21.97 -36.48 12.16
N SER A 729 21.90 -35.23 11.68
CA SER A 729 21.71 -34.92 10.27
C SER A 729 23.03 -35.11 9.53
N ALA A 730 23.01 -35.86 8.44
CA ALA A 730 24.21 -36.12 7.64
C ALA A 730 23.88 -36.16 6.16
N GLU A 731 24.87 -35.88 5.33
CA GLU A 731 24.87 -36.22 3.91
C GLU A 731 25.65 -37.53 3.75
N LEU A 732 25.15 -38.42 2.90
CA LEU A 732 25.80 -39.68 2.58
C LEU A 732 26.25 -39.63 1.13
N THR A 733 27.56 -39.58 0.89
CA THR A 733 28.12 -39.70 -0.45
C THR A 733 28.36 -41.16 -0.79
N LEU A 734 28.14 -41.52 -2.05
CA LEU A 734 28.43 -42.83 -2.61
C LEU A 734 29.20 -42.61 -3.90
N GLU A 735 30.39 -43.20 -4.01
CA GLU A 735 31.27 -43.06 -5.16
C GLU A 735 31.75 -44.43 -5.61
N GLN A 736 31.65 -44.72 -6.91
CA GLN A 736 32.20 -45.94 -7.46
C GLN A 736 33.73 -45.81 -7.61
N GLN A 737 34.49 -46.68 -6.95
CA GLN A 737 35.96 -46.72 -7.09
C GLN A 737 36.44 -47.80 -8.04
N LYS A 738 35.74 -48.92 -8.09
CA LYS A 738 35.96 -50.03 -9.03
C LYS A 738 34.60 -50.56 -9.50
N PRO A 739 34.54 -51.34 -10.60
CA PRO A 739 33.28 -51.85 -11.13
C PRO A 739 32.35 -52.47 -10.07
N ASP A 740 32.92 -53.14 -9.07
CA ASP A 740 32.21 -53.82 -7.98
C ASP A 740 32.36 -53.15 -6.60
N THR A 741 33.14 -52.06 -6.48
CA THR A 741 33.51 -51.48 -5.17
C THR A 741 33.07 -50.02 -5.07
N PHE A 742 32.25 -49.73 -4.07
CA PHE A 742 31.72 -48.40 -3.78
C PHE A 742 32.28 -47.88 -2.46
N HIS A 743 32.84 -46.68 -2.50
CA HIS A 743 33.21 -45.93 -1.32
C HIS A 743 32.01 -45.10 -0.87
N TRP A 744 31.75 -45.10 0.43
CA TRP A 744 30.74 -44.24 1.02
C TRP A 744 31.32 -43.44 2.18
N ALA A 745 30.83 -42.22 2.36
CA ALA A 745 31.21 -41.35 3.45
C ALA A 745 30.02 -40.55 3.97
N LEU A 746 29.95 -40.38 5.29
CA LEU A 746 29.02 -39.49 5.97
C LEU A 746 29.70 -38.16 6.23
N SER A 747 29.02 -37.04 5.96
CA SER A 747 29.50 -35.71 6.34
C SER A 747 29.58 -35.56 7.86
N GLN A 748 28.66 -36.18 8.59
CA GLN A 748 28.60 -36.17 10.05
C GLN A 748 28.10 -37.50 10.62
N GLY A 749 28.42 -37.75 11.89
CA GLY A 749 28.02 -38.96 12.59
C GLY A 749 28.77 -40.21 12.12
N THR A 750 28.28 -41.37 12.57
CA THR A 750 28.91 -42.66 12.31
C THR A 750 27.87 -43.75 12.18
N ALA A 751 28.02 -44.65 11.21
CA ALA A 751 27.12 -45.77 10.96
C ALA A 751 27.75 -47.11 11.38
N ASN A 752 26.92 -48.01 11.91
CA ASN A 752 27.30 -49.41 12.16
C ASN A 752 26.65 -50.36 11.14
N ARG A 753 25.72 -49.87 10.32
CA ARG A 753 25.06 -50.64 9.28
C ARG A 753 24.76 -49.73 8.09
N VAL A 754 25.00 -50.22 6.89
CA VAL A 754 24.54 -49.58 5.65
C VAL A 754 23.75 -50.59 4.82
N ALA A 755 22.69 -50.15 4.15
CA ALA A 755 21.89 -50.97 3.24
C ALA A 755 21.95 -50.37 1.85
N MET A 756 22.43 -51.13 0.88
CA MET A 756 22.49 -50.70 -0.51
C MET A 756 21.27 -51.25 -1.25
N ALA A 757 20.44 -50.35 -1.77
CA ALA A 757 19.35 -50.67 -2.66
C ALA A 757 19.82 -50.41 -4.09
N CYS A 758 19.82 -51.46 -4.90
CA CYS A 758 20.20 -51.38 -6.30
C CYS A 758 19.02 -51.75 -7.17
N GLU A 759 19.01 -51.23 -8.37
CA GLU A 759 17.98 -51.47 -9.35
C GLU A 759 18.68 -51.71 -10.69
N THR A 760 18.12 -52.59 -11.53
CA THR A 760 18.68 -52.90 -12.84
C THR A 760 17.80 -52.32 -13.93
N GLN A 761 18.40 -51.68 -14.93
CA GLN A 761 17.67 -51.12 -16.06
C GLN A 761 17.19 -52.26 -16.98
N GLU A 762 15.87 -52.42 -17.12
CA GLU A 762 15.25 -53.45 -17.98
C GLU A 762 15.25 -53.02 -19.46
N VAL A 763 15.00 -51.72 -19.70
CA VAL A 763 14.83 -51.16 -21.04
C VAL A 763 16.00 -50.24 -21.40
N ARG A 764 16.71 -50.59 -22.47
CA ARG A 764 17.82 -49.79 -22.99
C ARG A 764 17.27 -48.53 -23.65
N HIS A 765 17.58 -47.38 -23.05
CA HIS A 765 17.33 -46.08 -23.64
C HIS A 765 18.56 -45.20 -23.50
N THR A 766 18.68 -44.19 -24.36
CA THR A 766 19.73 -43.17 -24.28
C THR A 766 19.09 -41.87 -23.82
N ARG A 767 19.56 -41.32 -22.70
CA ARG A 767 19.15 -40.02 -22.20
C ARG A 767 20.23 -38.97 -22.49
N ILE A 768 19.80 -37.79 -22.91
CA ILE A 768 20.62 -36.60 -23.10
C ILE A 768 20.01 -35.50 -22.24
N ASP A 769 20.74 -35.04 -21.23
CA ASP A 769 20.41 -33.82 -20.50
C ASP A 769 20.85 -32.63 -21.36
N VAL A 770 19.89 -31.80 -21.78
CA VAL A 770 20.12 -30.92 -22.93
C VAL A 770 21.04 -29.75 -22.63
N GLU A 771 21.24 -29.41 -21.36
CA GLU A 771 22.22 -28.44 -20.90
C GLU A 771 23.67 -28.85 -21.22
N THR A 772 23.91 -30.14 -21.45
CA THR A 772 25.22 -30.67 -21.88
C THR A 772 25.49 -30.48 -23.37
N LEU A 773 24.47 -30.10 -24.15
CA LEU A 773 24.62 -29.81 -25.57
C LEU A 773 25.45 -28.54 -25.78
N SER A 774 26.03 -28.41 -26.97
CA SER A 774 26.58 -27.14 -27.43
C SER A 774 25.45 -26.32 -28.08
N PRO A 775 24.79 -25.39 -27.36
CA PRO A 775 23.62 -24.70 -27.89
C PRO A 775 23.96 -23.90 -29.15
N GLY A 776 23.08 -23.97 -30.14
CA GLY A 776 23.12 -23.09 -31.31
C GLY A 776 22.86 -21.64 -30.91
N PRO A 777 23.25 -20.64 -31.74
CA PRO A 777 23.03 -19.23 -31.45
C PRO A 777 21.57 -18.93 -31.07
N GLY A 778 21.36 -18.33 -29.89
CA GLY A 778 20.05 -18.00 -29.35
C GLY A 778 19.55 -18.96 -28.26
N TRP A 779 20.05 -20.18 -28.21
CA TRP A 779 19.82 -21.08 -27.08
C TRP A 779 20.83 -20.83 -25.96
N GLN A 780 20.38 -20.95 -24.71
CA GLN A 780 21.25 -20.85 -23.54
C GLN A 780 20.84 -21.85 -22.46
N ALA A 781 21.82 -22.44 -21.78
CA ALA A 781 21.57 -23.22 -20.58
C ALA A 781 21.27 -22.27 -19.40
N THR A 782 20.25 -22.55 -18.60
CA THR A 782 19.89 -21.76 -17.42
C THR A 782 19.20 -22.63 -16.36
N THR A 783 19.10 -22.09 -15.15
CA THR A 783 18.37 -22.67 -14.00
C THR A 783 17.27 -21.72 -13.50
N ALA A 784 17.10 -20.58 -14.16
CA ALA A 784 16.11 -19.57 -13.80
C ALA A 784 14.83 -19.76 -14.63
N PHE A 785 13.70 -19.24 -14.13
CA PHE A 785 12.39 -19.12 -14.83
C PHE A 785 11.46 -20.35 -14.83
N ALA A 786 11.95 -21.55 -14.52
CA ALA A 786 11.15 -22.76 -14.33
C ALA A 786 11.71 -23.57 -13.17
N THR A 787 10.89 -24.32 -12.44
CA THR A 787 11.29 -25.23 -11.34
C THR A 787 10.95 -26.69 -11.70
N GLY A 788 11.56 -27.67 -11.03
CA GLY A 788 11.23 -29.09 -11.24
C GLY A 788 11.84 -29.75 -12.51
N TRP A 789 12.88 -29.14 -13.06
CA TRP A 789 13.68 -29.75 -14.13
C TRP A 789 14.57 -30.87 -13.57
N THR A 790 15.11 -31.68 -14.47
CA THR A 790 16.08 -32.74 -14.17
C THR A 790 17.45 -32.37 -14.72
N GLY A 791 18.53 -32.77 -14.04
CA GLY A 791 19.90 -32.42 -14.42
C GLY A 791 20.43 -31.15 -13.73
N GLU A 792 21.46 -30.54 -14.31
CA GLU A 792 22.10 -29.32 -13.79
C GLU A 792 21.41 -28.04 -14.29
N GLY A 793 20.54 -28.14 -15.29
CA GLY A 793 19.81 -27.00 -15.86
C GLY A 793 18.86 -27.40 -16.97
N PHE A 794 18.51 -26.44 -17.82
CA PHE A 794 17.72 -26.66 -19.02
C PHE A 794 18.12 -25.67 -20.11
N LEU A 795 17.86 -26.03 -21.36
CA LEU A 795 17.98 -25.12 -22.50
C LEU A 795 16.76 -24.23 -22.59
N MET A 796 17.00 -22.93 -22.75
CA MET A 796 16.02 -21.90 -23.02
C MET A 796 16.32 -21.28 -24.38
N ASP A 797 15.32 -21.16 -25.25
CA ASP A 797 15.46 -20.39 -26.49
C ASP A 797 15.26 -18.89 -26.26
N ASN A 798 15.85 -18.10 -27.13
CA ASN A 798 15.51 -16.69 -27.35
C ASN A 798 14.81 -16.53 -28.70
N PHE A 799 14.14 -15.40 -28.92
CA PHE A 799 13.55 -15.09 -30.22
C PHE A 799 14.61 -15.20 -31.34
N ASP A 800 14.26 -15.82 -32.46
CA ASP A 800 15.15 -16.12 -33.59
C ASP A 800 16.33 -17.06 -33.28
N SER A 801 16.22 -17.95 -32.28
CA SER A 801 17.26 -18.96 -32.06
C SER A 801 17.43 -19.88 -33.26
N ARG A 802 18.69 -20.09 -33.64
CA ARG A 802 19.06 -21.06 -34.67
C ARG A 802 18.97 -22.48 -34.12
N PRO A 803 18.87 -23.49 -35.00
CA PRO A 803 18.78 -24.85 -34.52
C PRO A 803 19.99 -25.32 -33.71
N THR A 804 19.72 -26.16 -32.70
CA THR A 804 20.71 -26.81 -31.83
C THR A 804 20.84 -28.27 -32.22
N GLN A 805 22.07 -28.78 -32.36
CA GLN A 805 22.30 -30.18 -32.75
C GLN A 805 22.60 -31.05 -31.53
N PHE A 806 22.18 -32.32 -31.61
CA PHE A 806 22.56 -33.37 -30.67
C PHE A 806 22.97 -34.63 -31.44
N SER A 807 23.84 -35.46 -30.85
CA SER A 807 24.30 -36.69 -31.49
C SER A 807 24.22 -37.87 -30.53
N PHE A 808 23.90 -39.04 -31.07
CA PHE A 808 23.84 -40.28 -30.32
C PHE A 808 24.28 -41.46 -31.17
N GLN A 809 24.71 -42.55 -30.52
CA GLN A 809 25.11 -43.79 -31.18
C GLN A 809 23.95 -44.79 -31.15
N ALA A 810 23.61 -45.37 -32.30
CA ALA A 810 22.67 -46.47 -32.41
C ALA A 810 23.41 -47.78 -32.72
N ASP A 811 23.20 -48.81 -31.92
CA ASP A 811 23.89 -50.10 -32.08
C ASP A 811 23.25 -50.98 -33.16
N GLU A 812 21.95 -50.83 -33.36
CA GLU A 812 21.16 -51.62 -34.31
C GLU A 812 20.26 -50.71 -35.16
N THR A 813 19.94 -51.15 -36.37
CA THR A 813 18.98 -50.43 -37.23
C THR A 813 17.57 -50.77 -36.78
N GLN A 814 16.89 -49.82 -36.14
CA GLN A 814 15.55 -50.01 -35.59
C GLN A 814 14.76 -48.70 -35.56
N PRO A 815 13.42 -48.75 -35.55
CA PRO A 815 12.61 -47.55 -35.31
C PRO A 815 12.93 -46.98 -33.93
N LEU A 816 13.20 -45.69 -33.86
CA LEU A 816 13.51 -44.96 -32.63
C LEU A 816 12.41 -43.96 -32.30
N TYR A 817 11.99 -43.92 -31.05
CA TYR A 817 11.11 -42.90 -30.50
C TYR A 817 11.93 -41.93 -29.65
N ILE A 818 11.70 -40.63 -29.85
CA ILE A 818 12.35 -39.56 -29.09
C ILE A 818 11.31 -38.94 -28.17
N TRP A 819 11.56 -38.93 -26.88
CA TRP A 819 10.77 -38.20 -25.90
C TRP A 819 11.49 -36.92 -25.53
N VAL A 820 10.77 -35.80 -25.55
CA VAL A 820 11.30 -34.50 -25.15
C VAL A 820 10.53 -34.04 -23.94
N ARG A 821 11.25 -33.64 -22.89
CA ARG A 821 10.66 -32.99 -21.72
C ARG A 821 10.82 -31.49 -21.85
N TYR A 822 9.71 -30.78 -21.84
CA TYR A 822 9.69 -29.34 -22.05
C TYR A 822 8.76 -28.61 -21.09
N TYR A 823 8.93 -27.30 -21.00
CA TYR A 823 8.14 -26.40 -20.18
C TYR A 823 7.85 -25.12 -20.97
N LYS A 824 6.62 -24.60 -20.83
CA LYS A 824 6.19 -23.30 -21.38
C LYS A 824 5.42 -22.55 -20.32
N ARG A 825 5.59 -21.23 -20.27
CA ARG A 825 4.84 -20.35 -19.35
C ARG A 825 3.53 -19.82 -19.94
N VAL A 826 3.42 -19.88 -21.26
CA VAL A 826 2.28 -19.40 -22.05
C VAL A 826 2.07 -20.35 -23.20
N ALA A 827 0.81 -20.62 -23.56
CA ALA A 827 0.47 -21.33 -24.78
C ALA A 827 0.68 -20.38 -25.98
N ASP A 828 1.56 -20.74 -26.91
CA ASP A 828 1.90 -19.95 -28.10
C ASP A 828 1.84 -20.79 -29.38
N THR A 829 1.93 -20.14 -30.55
CA THR A 829 1.76 -20.80 -31.86
C THR A 829 3.07 -21.25 -32.50
N SER A 830 4.14 -21.29 -31.69
CA SER A 830 5.50 -21.61 -32.12
C SER A 830 5.94 -22.94 -31.47
N PRO A 831 5.57 -24.11 -32.03
CA PRO A 831 6.01 -25.40 -31.51
C PRO A 831 7.51 -25.63 -31.78
N GLY A 832 8.19 -26.36 -30.89
CA GLY A 832 9.51 -26.91 -31.17
C GLY A 832 9.43 -28.04 -32.20
N PHE A 833 10.55 -28.35 -32.85
CA PHE A 833 10.69 -29.46 -33.78
C PHE A 833 11.95 -30.26 -33.47
N ILE A 834 11.83 -31.58 -33.49
CA ILE A 834 12.97 -32.49 -33.55
C ILE A 834 13.09 -33.04 -34.97
N SER A 835 14.27 -32.84 -35.57
CA SER A 835 14.60 -33.36 -36.89
C SER A 835 15.71 -34.40 -36.81
N LEU A 836 15.54 -35.55 -37.45
CA LEU A 836 16.53 -36.62 -37.51
C LEU A 836 16.46 -37.29 -38.89
N ASN A 837 17.60 -37.43 -39.57
CA ASN A 837 17.73 -38.06 -40.88
C ASN A 837 16.75 -37.52 -41.96
N GLY A 838 16.42 -36.22 -41.90
CA GLY A 838 15.53 -35.55 -42.84
C GLY A 838 14.03 -35.68 -42.55
N ALA A 839 13.64 -36.45 -41.52
CA ALA A 839 12.29 -36.41 -40.94
C ALA A 839 12.24 -35.37 -39.82
N ALA A 840 11.17 -34.58 -39.75
CA ALA A 840 10.96 -33.56 -38.72
C ALA A 840 9.55 -33.68 -38.15
N TYR A 841 9.43 -33.63 -36.84
CA TYR A 841 8.16 -33.73 -36.14
C TYR A 841 8.07 -32.62 -35.08
N PRO A 842 6.88 -31.99 -34.93
CA PRO A 842 6.67 -30.95 -33.92
C PRO A 842 6.54 -31.55 -32.51
N PHE A 843 6.79 -30.71 -31.50
CA PHE A 843 6.45 -30.93 -30.10
C PHE A 843 6.14 -29.58 -29.41
N SER A 844 5.64 -29.60 -28.18
CA SER A 844 5.25 -28.42 -27.39
C SER A 844 4.08 -27.61 -27.97
N ASP A 845 3.17 -28.30 -28.66
CA ASP A 845 1.87 -27.76 -29.06
C ASP A 845 0.88 -27.98 -27.89
N ILE A 846 0.85 -27.03 -26.94
CA ILE A 846 0.12 -27.17 -25.68
C ILE A 846 -1.09 -26.25 -25.56
N GLU A 847 -2.06 -26.68 -24.74
CA GLU A 847 -3.18 -25.85 -24.33
C GLU A 847 -2.85 -24.99 -23.09
N GLN A 848 -3.73 -24.05 -22.73
CA GLN A 848 -3.52 -23.14 -21.60
C GLN A 848 -3.46 -23.86 -20.23
N GLU A 849 -4.06 -25.06 -20.13
CA GLU A 849 -4.03 -25.87 -18.89
C GLU A 849 -2.66 -26.53 -18.66
N ASP A 850 -1.83 -26.58 -19.70
CA ASP A 850 -0.56 -27.29 -19.72
C ASP A 850 0.67 -26.39 -19.48
N VAL A 851 0.44 -25.10 -19.19
CA VAL A 851 1.51 -24.14 -18.89
C VAL A 851 1.99 -24.27 -17.44
N ASN A 852 3.24 -23.87 -17.20
CA ASN A 852 3.91 -23.92 -15.89
C ASN A 852 4.09 -25.33 -15.31
N GLN A 853 4.19 -26.34 -16.17
CA GLN A 853 4.55 -27.70 -15.81
C GLN A 853 5.49 -28.32 -16.83
N TRP A 854 6.32 -29.28 -16.39
CA TRP A 854 7.20 -30.04 -17.28
C TRP A 854 6.45 -31.23 -17.87
N LEU A 855 6.38 -31.29 -19.20
CA LEU A 855 5.63 -32.30 -19.94
C LEU A 855 6.54 -33.14 -20.79
N TRP A 856 6.30 -34.45 -20.81
CA TRP A 856 6.94 -35.40 -21.71
C TRP A 856 6.08 -35.58 -22.96
N GLU A 857 6.69 -35.42 -24.13
CA GLU A 857 6.03 -35.67 -25.42
C GLU A 857 6.85 -36.61 -26.29
N ARG A 858 6.18 -37.62 -26.86
CA ARG A 858 6.79 -38.62 -27.72
C ARG A 858 6.73 -38.19 -29.17
N ILE A 859 7.85 -38.33 -29.85
CA ILE A 859 8.09 -37.94 -31.23
C ILE A 859 8.64 -39.14 -32.01
N GLY A 860 8.18 -39.33 -33.25
CA GLY A 860 8.61 -40.42 -34.13
C GLY A 860 7.48 -41.42 -34.47
N PRO A 861 7.82 -42.62 -34.98
CA PRO A 861 9.17 -43.19 -35.04
C PRO A 861 10.08 -42.52 -36.07
N PHE A 862 11.39 -42.63 -35.84
CA PHE A 862 12.45 -42.29 -36.78
C PHE A 862 13.17 -43.56 -37.25
N ASP A 863 13.46 -43.66 -38.54
CA ASP A 863 14.30 -44.74 -39.07
C ASP A 863 15.78 -44.38 -38.84
N VAL A 864 16.42 -45.08 -37.90
CA VAL A 864 17.78 -44.77 -37.45
C VAL A 864 18.75 -45.88 -37.87
N PRO A 865 19.72 -45.61 -38.76
CA PRO A 865 20.76 -46.59 -39.10
C PRO A 865 21.73 -46.79 -37.93
N THR A 866 22.36 -47.97 -37.90
CA THR A 866 23.49 -48.25 -37.00
C THR A 866 24.62 -47.23 -37.22
N GLY A 867 25.17 -46.67 -36.14
CA GLY A 867 26.22 -45.65 -36.19
C GLY A 867 25.88 -44.38 -35.40
N VAL A 868 26.71 -43.36 -35.59
CA VAL A 868 26.46 -42.01 -35.03
C VAL A 868 25.37 -41.34 -35.86
N ASN A 869 24.31 -40.90 -35.19
CA ASN A 869 23.20 -40.16 -35.77
C ASN A 869 23.18 -38.74 -35.19
N THR A 870 22.81 -37.76 -36.00
CA THR A 870 22.73 -36.35 -35.60
C THR A 870 21.30 -35.86 -35.75
N GLY A 871 20.71 -35.43 -34.64
CA GLY A 871 19.43 -34.76 -34.58
C GLY A 871 19.56 -33.25 -34.40
N GLU A 872 18.47 -32.54 -34.64
CA GLU A 872 18.37 -31.08 -34.56
C GLU A 872 17.09 -30.67 -33.81
N ILE A 873 17.23 -29.77 -32.84
CA ILE A 873 16.15 -29.06 -32.16
C ILE A 873 16.01 -27.69 -32.82
N SER A 874 14.82 -27.37 -33.31
CA SER A 874 14.54 -26.07 -33.93
C SER A 874 13.17 -25.55 -33.50
N ARG A 875 12.94 -24.24 -33.68
CA ARG A 875 11.65 -23.62 -33.41
C ARG A 875 11.38 -22.53 -34.45
N PRO A 876 10.31 -22.62 -35.25
CA PRO A 876 9.85 -21.49 -36.06
C PRO A 876 9.17 -20.46 -35.16
N TYR A 877 9.68 -19.23 -35.16
CA TYR A 877 9.10 -18.10 -34.43
C TYR A 877 8.00 -17.47 -35.28
N ASN A 878 6.78 -17.97 -35.13
CA ASN A 878 5.61 -17.48 -35.88
C ASN A 878 4.95 -16.28 -35.18
N ASP A 879 5.23 -16.08 -33.90
CA ASP A 879 4.66 -15.03 -33.06
C ASP A 879 5.43 -13.69 -33.16
N ASP A 880 4.80 -12.58 -32.74
CA ASP A 880 5.45 -11.27 -32.60
C ASP A 880 6.61 -11.36 -31.58
N PRO A 881 7.78 -10.77 -31.82
CA PRO A 881 8.84 -10.61 -30.81
C PRO A 881 8.35 -10.14 -29.43
N LEU A 882 7.28 -9.35 -29.37
CA LEU A 882 6.66 -8.89 -28.12
C LEU A 882 5.79 -9.95 -27.41
N GLY A 883 5.28 -10.93 -28.16
CA GLY A 883 4.49 -12.06 -27.65
C GLY A 883 5.31 -13.34 -27.43
N PHE A 884 6.59 -13.33 -27.83
CA PHE A 884 7.51 -14.45 -27.67
C PHE A 884 7.64 -14.87 -26.21
N MET A 885 7.45 -16.15 -25.94
CA MET A 885 7.83 -16.77 -24.68
C MET A 885 8.76 -17.94 -24.94
N ALA A 886 9.76 -18.07 -24.06
CA ALA A 886 10.76 -19.11 -24.20
C ALA A 886 10.15 -20.51 -24.00
N LEU A 887 10.57 -21.43 -24.85
CA LEU A 887 10.48 -22.87 -24.71
C LEU A 887 11.68 -23.35 -23.91
N PHE A 888 11.40 -24.07 -22.84
CA PHE A 888 12.41 -24.66 -21.99
C PHE A 888 12.43 -26.18 -22.22
N ILE A 889 13.62 -26.77 -22.32
CA ILE A 889 13.81 -28.22 -22.51
C ILE A 889 14.87 -28.66 -21.52
N ASP A 890 14.63 -29.70 -20.73
CA ASP A 890 15.62 -30.24 -19.77
C ASP A 890 16.17 -31.60 -20.21
N ALA A 891 15.36 -32.45 -20.85
CA ALA A 891 15.79 -33.78 -21.22
C ALA A 891 15.28 -34.26 -22.60
N ILE A 892 16.11 -35.07 -23.26
CA ILE A 892 15.75 -35.87 -24.43
C ILE A 892 16.04 -37.34 -24.14
N VAL A 893 15.05 -38.21 -24.33
CA VAL A 893 15.20 -39.66 -24.13
C VAL A 893 14.86 -40.40 -25.40
N MET A 894 15.70 -41.35 -25.78
CA MET A 894 15.58 -42.14 -27.01
C MET A 894 15.42 -43.62 -26.67
N ALA A 895 14.34 -44.25 -27.15
CA ALA A 895 14.05 -45.66 -26.92
C ALA A 895 13.51 -46.35 -28.18
N ALA A 896 13.71 -47.65 -28.28
CA ALA A 896 13.22 -48.45 -29.42
C ALA A 896 11.80 -48.96 -29.20
N GLU A 897 11.38 -49.14 -27.95
CA GLU A 897 10.06 -49.64 -27.59
C GLU A 897 8.99 -48.54 -27.79
N PRO A 898 7.93 -48.82 -28.56
CA PRO A 898 6.85 -47.85 -28.78
C PRO A 898 6.09 -47.50 -27.50
N ASP A 899 6.02 -48.44 -26.54
CA ASP A 899 5.24 -48.30 -25.31
C ASP A 899 6.08 -47.77 -24.13
N PHE A 900 7.37 -47.47 -24.33
CA PHE A 900 8.23 -46.87 -23.30
C PHE A 900 7.76 -45.45 -22.97
N THR A 901 7.59 -45.12 -21.69
CA THR A 901 7.41 -43.75 -21.21
C THR A 901 8.57 -43.33 -20.29
N PRO A 902 9.16 -42.14 -20.44
CA PRO A 902 10.27 -41.69 -19.58
C PRO A 902 9.90 -41.48 -18.11
N THR A 903 8.61 -41.46 -17.80
CA THR A 903 8.09 -41.41 -16.43
C THR A 903 8.07 -42.77 -15.75
N ASP A 904 8.09 -43.86 -16.52
CA ASP A 904 8.19 -45.21 -15.96
C ASP A 904 9.63 -45.43 -15.51
N ASP A 905 9.81 -45.72 -14.23
CA ASP A 905 11.10 -46.07 -13.68
C ASP A 905 11.49 -47.45 -14.23
N ASN A 906 12.25 -47.46 -15.35
CA ASN A 906 12.72 -48.67 -16.04
C ASN A 906 13.70 -49.53 -15.22
N PHE A 907 13.87 -49.17 -13.95
CA PHE A 907 14.74 -49.81 -12.99
C PHE A 907 13.92 -50.78 -12.15
N ILE A 908 14.21 -52.07 -12.29
CA ILE A 908 13.59 -53.10 -11.44
C ILE A 908 14.39 -53.18 -10.14
N PRO A 909 13.75 -53.06 -8.96
CA PRO A 909 14.45 -53.13 -7.69
C PRO A 909 15.01 -54.53 -7.44
N LEU A 910 16.30 -54.58 -7.08
CA LEU A 910 16.97 -55.78 -6.59
C LEU A 910 16.85 -55.87 -5.06
N PRO A 911 16.97 -57.07 -4.48
CA PRO A 911 17.01 -57.22 -3.03
C PRO A 911 18.13 -56.40 -2.41
N ALA A 912 17.80 -55.52 -1.45
CA ALA A 912 18.79 -54.66 -0.80
C ALA A 912 19.87 -55.49 -0.06
N GLN A 913 21.14 -55.15 -0.29
CA GLN A 913 22.28 -55.79 0.37
C GLN A 913 22.65 -55.01 1.63
N THR A 914 22.70 -55.68 2.78
CA THR A 914 23.03 -55.03 4.06
C THR A 914 24.45 -55.37 4.48
N PHE A 915 25.22 -54.33 4.80
CA PHE A 915 26.59 -54.43 5.31
C PHE A 915 26.60 -53.95 6.76
N THR A 916 27.21 -54.72 7.66
CA THR A 916 27.31 -54.38 9.08
C THR A 916 28.78 -54.26 9.48
N PHE A 917 29.07 -53.27 10.33
CA PHE A 917 30.42 -52.96 10.79
C PHE A 917 30.52 -53.21 12.29
N PRO A 918 31.61 -53.82 12.78
CA PRO A 918 31.78 -54.16 14.20
C PRO A 918 31.93 -52.91 15.09
N ASN A 919 32.44 -51.81 14.52
CA ASN A 919 32.50 -50.49 15.14
C ASN A 919 31.74 -49.50 14.25
N GLU A 920 31.22 -48.44 14.84
CA GLU A 920 30.68 -47.32 14.10
C GLU A 920 31.80 -46.61 13.32
N ILE A 921 31.60 -46.42 12.01
CA ILE A 921 32.55 -45.77 11.10
C ILE A 921 31.83 -44.67 10.32
N SER A 922 32.54 -43.59 9.97
CA SER A 922 31.99 -42.49 9.17
C SER A 922 32.15 -42.70 7.67
N GLN A 923 33.00 -43.64 7.25
CA GLN A 923 33.24 -43.97 5.85
C GLN A 923 33.68 -45.42 5.72
N GLY A 924 33.45 -46.02 4.56
CA GLY A 924 33.82 -47.40 4.29
C GLY A 924 33.72 -47.77 2.83
N ASN A 925 34.11 -49.00 2.51
CA ASN A 925 33.91 -49.58 1.19
C ASN A 925 32.94 -50.75 1.28
N VAL A 926 32.06 -50.87 0.30
CA VAL A 926 31.16 -52.02 0.12
C VAL A 926 31.39 -52.61 -1.27
N VAL A 927 31.34 -53.93 -1.34
CA VAL A 927 31.58 -54.68 -2.57
C VAL A 927 30.27 -55.32 -2.98
N LEU A 928 29.84 -55.05 -4.21
CA LEU A 928 28.63 -55.59 -4.81
C LEU A 928 28.97 -56.68 -5.82
N HIS A 929 28.29 -57.81 -5.70
CA HIS A 929 28.34 -58.87 -6.72
C HIS A 929 27.04 -58.81 -7.53
N LEU A 930 27.07 -58.08 -8.64
CA LEU A 930 25.97 -57.92 -9.59
C LEU A 930 26.38 -58.53 -10.93
N GLU A 931 25.41 -59.07 -11.67
CA GLU A 931 25.64 -59.60 -13.02
C GLU A 931 25.98 -58.47 -14.01
N PRO A 932 26.51 -58.73 -15.20
CA PRO A 932 26.71 -57.69 -16.21
C PRO A 932 25.41 -56.95 -16.56
N GLY A 933 25.42 -55.62 -16.54
CA GLY A 933 24.22 -54.79 -16.71
C GLY A 933 24.41 -53.32 -16.32
N VAL A 934 23.36 -52.49 -16.49
CA VAL A 934 23.31 -51.10 -16.01
C VAL A 934 22.51 -51.05 -14.72
N TYR A 935 23.12 -50.52 -13.68
CA TYR A 935 22.54 -50.47 -12.35
C TYR A 935 22.46 -49.04 -11.84
N ARG A 936 21.44 -48.78 -11.03
CA ARG A 936 21.30 -47.57 -10.21
C ARG A 936 21.27 -48.01 -8.76
N CYS A 937 22.27 -47.61 -7.98
CA CYS A 937 22.34 -47.96 -6.56
C CYS A 937 22.31 -46.71 -5.68
N SER A 938 21.56 -46.79 -4.59
CA SER A 938 21.64 -45.83 -3.49
C SER A 938 21.94 -46.57 -2.19
N LEU A 939 22.59 -45.87 -1.26
CA LEU A 939 22.99 -46.40 0.03
C LEU A 939 22.17 -45.71 1.12
N GLN A 940 21.67 -46.46 2.10
CA GLN A 940 21.12 -45.92 3.34
C GLN A 940 22.05 -46.26 4.51
N ALA A 941 22.29 -45.31 5.41
CA ALA A 941 23.15 -45.54 6.58
C ALA A 941 22.35 -45.51 7.90
N PHE A 942 22.71 -46.40 8.82
CA PHE A 942 22.07 -46.56 10.12
C PHE A 942 23.13 -46.55 11.23
N SER A 943 22.79 -45.92 12.34
CA SER A 943 23.62 -45.82 13.54
C SER A 943 22.89 -46.40 14.75
N GLN A 944 23.66 -46.94 15.70
CA GLN A 944 23.12 -47.47 16.95
C GLN A 944 23.08 -46.41 18.05
N LYS A 945 23.98 -45.41 18.02
CA LYS A 945 24.02 -44.33 19.01
C LYS A 945 22.90 -43.32 18.84
N LEU A 946 22.81 -42.70 17.66
CA LEU A 946 21.81 -41.69 17.34
C LEU A 946 21.29 -41.94 15.92
N PRO A 947 19.97 -41.93 15.67
CA PRO A 947 19.42 -42.04 14.33
C PRO A 947 20.07 -41.07 13.34
N LEU A 948 20.55 -41.59 12.22
CA LEU A 948 21.03 -40.77 11.10
C LEU A 948 19.82 -40.35 10.27
N VAL A 949 19.68 -39.07 10.02
CA VAL A 949 18.62 -38.51 9.20
C VAL A 949 19.20 -37.75 8.01
N ASP A 950 18.39 -37.62 6.95
CA ASP A 950 18.72 -36.77 5.81
C ASP A 950 18.84 -35.27 6.23
N PRO A 951 19.31 -34.40 5.33
CA PRO A 951 19.51 -32.98 5.64
C PRO A 951 18.25 -32.21 6.07
N LEU A 952 17.05 -32.73 5.79
CA LEU A 952 15.76 -32.16 6.23
C LEU A 952 15.22 -32.85 7.49
N GLY A 953 15.84 -33.93 7.95
CA GLY A 953 15.50 -34.68 9.16
C GLY A 953 14.35 -35.69 9.01
N ASN A 954 13.77 -35.86 7.82
CA ASN A 954 12.55 -36.64 7.63
C ASN A 954 12.86 -38.15 7.56
N ALA A 955 13.70 -38.56 6.60
CA ALA A 955 14.00 -39.97 6.33
C ALA A 955 15.31 -40.42 6.98
N THR A 956 15.64 -41.71 6.79
CA THR A 956 16.99 -42.22 7.08
C THR A 956 17.93 -41.66 6.02
N VAL A 957 19.14 -41.24 6.41
CA VAL A 957 20.10 -40.69 5.45
C VAL A 957 20.33 -41.66 4.28
N GLN A 958 20.15 -41.14 3.07
CA GLN A 958 20.30 -41.87 1.82
C GLN A 958 21.27 -41.12 0.91
N SER A 959 22.10 -41.86 0.17
CA SER A 959 22.99 -41.27 -0.82
C SER A 959 22.25 -40.90 -2.09
N ASN A 960 22.83 -39.98 -2.85
CA ASN A 960 22.48 -39.84 -4.26
C ASN A 960 22.60 -41.20 -4.97
N PRO A 961 21.72 -41.51 -5.92
CA PRO A 961 21.84 -42.70 -6.73
C PRO A 961 23.11 -42.60 -7.60
N VAL A 962 23.87 -43.69 -7.65
CA VAL A 962 25.02 -43.83 -8.54
C VAL A 962 24.62 -44.82 -9.63
N GLU A 963 24.64 -44.34 -10.88
CA GLU A 963 24.46 -45.18 -12.05
C GLU A 963 25.82 -45.68 -12.56
N PHE A 964 25.90 -46.98 -12.87
CA PHE A 964 27.12 -47.59 -13.37
C PHE A 964 26.84 -48.81 -14.23
N HIS A 965 27.82 -49.16 -15.07
CA HIS A 965 27.77 -50.30 -15.97
C HIS A 965 28.79 -51.36 -15.52
N ILE A 966 28.33 -52.61 -15.43
CA ILE A 966 29.20 -53.77 -15.25
C ILE A 966 29.33 -54.46 -16.60
N GLU A 967 30.56 -54.45 -17.14
CA GLU A 967 30.88 -55.13 -18.39
C GLU A 967 30.92 -56.66 -18.22
N PRO A 968 30.64 -57.45 -19.28
CA PRO A 968 30.63 -58.92 -19.26
C PRO A 968 31.95 -59.62 -18.91
#